data_AF-A0A0M7AFW9-F1
#
_entry.id   AF-A0A0M7AFW9-F1
#
_cell.length_a   1.000
_cell.length_b   1.000
_cell.length_c   1.000
_cell.angle_alpha   90.00
_cell.angle_beta   90.00
_cell.angle_gamma   90.00
#
_symmetry.space_group_name_H-M   'P 1'
#
loop_
_entity.id
_entity.type
_entity.pdbx_description
1 polymer ?
#
loop_
_entity_poly.entity_id
_entity_poly.type
_entity_poly.pdbx_seq_one_letter_code
_entity_poly.pdbx_strand_id
1 'polypeptide(L)'
;MAGVTGSVPATAELLKAVAGLEQGVIVLPGLDLDLDDRSWEALGQRFVTGTRHGSGTKTPPPLSSHPQHSLKQLLDRLGVTRADVRALGDPGDILSQRQRLVSEALRPADTSDGWTSYLDATPIEVRSAALNNVSLMTARNEADEALSLAIALREAIELGETAALISPDRMLTRRVAAELARWNIQADDSAGRPLDQTAPAILTILAAKLALNGCEPIDLLALLKHPLARLGLPIKDIRAAARALERGVIRGERPRPGTDGLIMAVEACRAAAENAHTPRWKKVHDGDWDVIADLAARLQRALAPLENLAGGRDPVLVEHLFRAHVDVMQAISADEAGAADELYAAEAGEALAAFWSGLLEAEASGLTVPPHEWPSVLSALMSGEAVRRRLPGDPRVQILGPMEARLQAFDFVILGGLNEGTWPQRTRNDPWLNRPMKRDMGLEPPERRLGAAAHDFAQGMGAKRVLLSRATRADGAPTVASRWLQRLTTLAGPDIAAAMETRGIRYSQLAALLDRQAGDVRPANRPAPKPPLAARPKTLSVTEIERLVRDPYAIFARHSLELQPVDPIGGEPGAADKGNLIHDALAEFLSTWTGPFDETAVTALLEIGEELFEPLDAFPAIRALWWPRFQRIAEGFVAFEAKRSLDIENRFLEIGGGVELKLPGLDFRLRGRADRIDLMSSGSLSVIDYKTGQVPSQKQVDALLSPQLPLEAAMIQRGGFKDVPSGLPVGELLYLQLKGGTEAVLEVGRNPKDAALEELIEDAWQRLEQLIAHYSKEETGYLSRARVMQGRQIDGPYDHLARAQEWALGREDPA
;
A
#
# COMPACT_ATOMS: atom_id res chain seq x y z
N MET A 1 -2.62 -21.84 -44.66
CA MET A 1 -2.96 -21.37 -43.30
C MET A 1 -2.14 -22.15 -42.28
N ALA A 2 -1.57 -21.50 -41.26
CA ALA A 2 -0.71 -22.16 -40.27
C ALA A 2 -1.02 -21.67 -38.84
N GLY A 3 -0.78 -22.51 -37.83
CA GLY A 3 -0.74 -22.11 -36.42
C GLY A 3 -2.10 -21.97 -35.72
N VAL A 4 -3.18 -22.33 -36.39
CA VAL A 4 -4.54 -22.21 -35.86
C VAL A 4 -5.10 -23.58 -35.51
N THR A 5 -5.66 -23.71 -34.30
CA THR A 5 -6.22 -24.98 -33.78
C THR A 5 -7.71 -25.17 -34.09
N GLY A 6 -8.31 -24.31 -34.92
CA GLY A 6 -9.72 -24.43 -35.35
C GLY A 6 -10.77 -24.18 -34.27
N SER A 7 -10.39 -23.55 -33.15
CA SER A 7 -11.29 -23.38 -32.00
C SER A 7 -12.47 -22.41 -32.21
N VAL A 8 -12.37 -21.51 -33.20
CA VAL A 8 -13.44 -20.60 -33.60
C VAL A 8 -14.15 -21.20 -34.82
N PRO A 9 -15.49 -21.36 -34.81
CA PRO A 9 -16.22 -21.99 -35.92
C PRO A 9 -15.96 -21.34 -37.28
N ALA A 10 -15.99 -20.01 -37.37
CA ALA A 10 -15.70 -19.29 -38.61
C ALA A 10 -14.29 -19.60 -39.14
N THR A 11 -13.29 -19.71 -38.25
CA THR A 11 -11.93 -20.06 -38.65
C THR A 11 -11.82 -21.53 -39.08
N ALA A 12 -12.58 -22.43 -38.47
CA ALA A 12 -12.65 -23.82 -38.90
C ALA A 12 -13.30 -23.97 -40.30
N GLU A 13 -14.35 -23.20 -40.59
CA GLU A 13 -14.95 -23.17 -41.94
C GLU A 13 -13.98 -22.60 -42.97
N LEU A 14 -13.23 -21.55 -42.61
CA LEU A 14 -12.17 -21.03 -43.47
C LEU A 14 -11.07 -22.08 -43.72
N LEU A 15 -10.64 -22.80 -42.68
CA LEU A 15 -9.68 -23.90 -42.82
C LEU A 15 -10.23 -24.98 -43.76
N LYS A 16 -11.51 -25.35 -43.62
CA LYS A 16 -12.17 -26.33 -44.50
C LYS A 16 -12.21 -25.89 -45.95
N ALA A 17 -12.56 -24.62 -46.20
CA ALA A 17 -12.52 -24.05 -47.54
C ALA A 17 -11.10 -24.09 -48.13
N VAL A 18 -10.09 -23.72 -47.34
CA VAL A 18 -8.67 -23.78 -47.76
C VAL A 18 -8.24 -25.21 -48.05
N ALA A 19 -8.65 -26.20 -47.25
CA ALA A 19 -8.34 -27.61 -47.49
C ALA A 19 -8.88 -28.13 -48.84
N GLY A 20 -9.95 -27.53 -49.36
CA GLY A 20 -10.54 -27.90 -50.66
C GLY A 20 -9.91 -27.22 -51.88
N LEU A 21 -8.94 -26.31 -51.70
CA LEU A 21 -8.27 -25.62 -52.80
C LEU A 21 -7.09 -26.46 -53.33
N GLU A 22 -6.84 -26.42 -54.64
CA GLU A 22 -5.76 -27.18 -55.29
C GLU A 22 -4.36 -26.85 -54.73
N GLN A 23 -4.13 -25.60 -54.33
CA GLN A 23 -2.88 -25.13 -53.71
C GLN A 23 -3.05 -24.87 -52.20
N GLY A 24 -4.12 -25.38 -51.60
CA GLY A 24 -4.47 -25.18 -50.20
C GLY A 24 -3.60 -26.02 -49.27
N VAL A 25 -2.95 -25.39 -48.30
CA VAL A 25 -2.15 -26.07 -47.27
C VAL A 25 -2.56 -25.62 -45.87
N ILE A 26 -2.77 -26.59 -44.98
CA ILE A 26 -3.05 -26.37 -43.56
C ILE A 26 -1.88 -26.95 -42.75
N VAL A 27 -1.26 -26.11 -41.92
CA VAL A 27 -0.22 -26.52 -40.97
C VAL A 27 -0.77 -26.44 -39.55
N LEU A 28 -0.96 -27.61 -38.94
CA LEU A 28 -1.48 -27.74 -37.58
C LEU A 28 -0.34 -27.60 -36.56
N PRO A 29 -0.46 -26.72 -35.53
CA PRO A 29 0.54 -26.67 -34.47
C PRO A 29 0.34 -27.86 -33.54
N GLY A 30 1.38 -28.67 -33.35
CA GLY A 30 1.43 -29.64 -32.24
C GLY A 30 0.35 -30.72 -32.22
N LEU A 31 -0.05 -31.25 -33.38
CA LEU A 31 -0.95 -32.40 -33.42
C LEU A 31 -0.24 -33.64 -32.85
N ASP A 32 -0.87 -34.28 -31.89
CA ASP A 32 -0.35 -35.49 -31.26
C ASP A 32 -0.65 -36.74 -32.11
N LEU A 33 0.43 -37.34 -32.63
CA LEU A 33 0.39 -38.57 -33.42
C LEU A 33 0.72 -39.82 -32.58
N ASP A 34 1.17 -39.66 -31.33
CA ASP A 34 1.66 -40.74 -30.48
C ASP A 34 0.61 -41.23 -29.47
N LEU A 35 -0.35 -40.37 -29.11
CA LEU A 35 -1.43 -40.73 -28.20
C LEU A 35 -2.26 -41.90 -28.74
N ASP A 36 -2.40 -42.96 -27.94
CA ASP A 36 -3.13 -44.16 -28.34
C ASP A 36 -4.60 -43.90 -28.70
N ASP A 37 -5.18 -44.76 -29.54
CA ASP A 37 -6.54 -44.57 -30.06
C ASP A 37 -7.60 -44.56 -28.96
N ARG A 38 -7.46 -45.36 -27.89
CA ARG A 38 -8.40 -45.37 -26.76
C ARG A 38 -8.40 -44.00 -26.07
N SER A 39 -7.22 -43.43 -25.83
CA SER A 39 -7.06 -42.09 -25.24
C SER A 39 -7.54 -40.99 -26.19
N TRP A 40 -7.32 -41.12 -27.49
CA TRP A 40 -7.80 -40.17 -28.50
C TRP A 40 -9.33 -40.17 -28.62
N GLU A 41 -9.95 -41.35 -28.60
CA GLU A 41 -11.42 -41.51 -28.61
C GLU A 41 -12.06 -40.86 -27.37
N ALA A 42 -11.46 -41.05 -26.20
CA ALA A 42 -11.91 -40.48 -24.92
C ALA A 42 -12.01 -38.95 -24.91
N LEU A 43 -11.34 -38.25 -25.83
CA LEU A 43 -11.48 -36.78 -25.99
C LEU A 43 -12.89 -36.36 -26.43
N GLY A 44 -13.71 -37.30 -26.91
CA GLY A 44 -15.10 -37.09 -27.34
C GLY A 44 -15.24 -36.30 -28.65
N GLN A 45 -16.48 -36.23 -29.16
CA GLN A 45 -16.89 -35.39 -30.29
C GLN A 45 -17.72 -34.20 -29.79
N ARG A 46 -17.74 -33.08 -30.52
CA ARG A 46 -18.56 -31.92 -30.19
C ARG A 46 -20.04 -32.27 -30.32
N PHE A 47 -20.85 -31.74 -29.40
CA PHE A 47 -22.31 -31.86 -29.49
C PHE A 47 -22.82 -31.16 -30.77
N VAL A 48 -23.52 -31.92 -31.62
CA VAL A 48 -24.20 -31.38 -32.80
C VAL A 48 -25.60 -30.88 -32.38
N THR A 49 -25.91 -29.63 -32.70
CA THR A 49 -27.24 -29.03 -32.45
C THR A 49 -28.30 -29.76 -33.29
N GLY A 50 -29.38 -30.22 -32.65
CA GLY A 50 -30.55 -30.83 -33.33
C GLY A 50 -30.72 -32.34 -33.16
N THR A 51 -29.72 -33.07 -32.65
CA THR A 51 -29.88 -34.49 -32.30
C THR A 51 -30.49 -34.65 -30.90
N ARG A 52 -31.81 -34.94 -30.83
CA ARG A 52 -32.42 -35.50 -29.62
C ARG A 52 -31.72 -36.83 -29.33
N HIS A 53 -30.85 -36.87 -28.33
CA HIS A 53 -30.37 -38.15 -27.81
C HIS A 53 -31.54 -38.83 -27.10
N GLY A 54 -32.10 -39.85 -27.74
CA GLY A 54 -33.05 -40.76 -27.10
C GLY A 54 -32.42 -41.38 -25.86
N SER A 55 -33.23 -41.55 -24.82
CA SER A 55 -32.79 -42.09 -23.54
C SER A 55 -32.12 -43.45 -23.69
N GLY A 56 -30.85 -43.59 -23.30
CA GLY A 56 -30.26 -44.91 -23.06
C GLY A 56 -28.73 -44.96 -22.99
N THR A 57 -28.01 -44.23 -23.85
CA THR A 57 -26.54 -44.31 -23.89
C THR A 57 -25.90 -43.05 -23.28
N LYS A 58 -25.30 -43.20 -22.09
CA LYS A 58 -24.47 -42.18 -21.46
C LYS A 58 -23.14 -42.05 -22.25
N THR A 59 -23.14 -41.34 -23.37
CA THR A 59 -21.87 -40.93 -23.99
C THR A 59 -21.16 -39.98 -23.01
N PRO A 60 -19.92 -40.25 -22.58
CA PRO A 60 -19.21 -39.37 -21.67
C PRO A 60 -19.05 -37.98 -22.30
N PRO A 61 -19.12 -36.90 -21.50
CA PRO A 61 -18.98 -35.55 -22.02
C PRO A 61 -17.57 -35.36 -22.63
N PRO A 62 -17.44 -34.58 -23.72
CA PRO A 62 -16.15 -34.35 -24.35
C PRO A 62 -15.14 -33.70 -23.40
N LEU A 63 -13.90 -34.19 -23.41
CA LEU A 63 -12.83 -33.72 -22.53
C LEU A 63 -12.17 -32.45 -23.06
N SER A 64 -12.92 -31.36 -23.04
CA SER A 64 -12.51 -30.04 -23.55
C SER A 64 -11.26 -29.44 -22.88
N SER A 65 -10.89 -29.94 -21.71
CA SER A 65 -9.69 -29.56 -20.96
C SER A 65 -8.38 -30.18 -21.47
N HIS A 66 -8.44 -31.11 -22.42
CA HIS A 66 -7.26 -31.79 -22.96
C HIS A 66 -6.57 -30.96 -24.06
N PRO A 67 -5.22 -30.95 -24.16
CA PRO A 67 -4.47 -30.19 -25.18
C PRO A 67 -4.90 -30.47 -26.62
N GLN A 68 -5.26 -31.71 -26.93
CA GLN A 68 -5.59 -32.13 -28.29
C GLN A 68 -7.09 -32.03 -28.65
N HIS A 69 -7.94 -31.61 -27.72
CA HIS A 69 -9.39 -31.61 -27.95
C HIS A 69 -9.80 -30.73 -29.14
N SER A 70 -9.30 -29.48 -29.21
CA SER A 70 -9.66 -28.57 -30.32
C SER A 70 -9.16 -29.07 -31.68
N LEU A 71 -7.96 -29.68 -31.73
CA LEU A 71 -7.41 -30.25 -32.96
C LEU A 71 -8.21 -31.46 -33.42
N LYS A 72 -8.65 -32.33 -32.51
CA LYS A 72 -9.57 -33.43 -32.83
C LYS A 72 -10.87 -32.90 -33.47
N GLN A 73 -11.50 -31.90 -32.85
CA GLN A 73 -12.73 -31.31 -33.42
C GLN A 73 -12.50 -30.68 -34.80
N LEU A 74 -11.31 -30.12 -35.03
CA LEU A 74 -10.94 -29.59 -36.34
C LEU A 74 -10.80 -30.72 -37.38
N LEU A 75 -10.09 -31.81 -37.05
CA LEU A 75 -9.94 -32.97 -37.94
C LEU A 75 -11.30 -33.58 -38.30
N ASP A 76 -12.17 -33.76 -37.31
CA ASP A 76 -13.54 -34.27 -37.50
C ASP A 76 -14.34 -33.39 -38.49
N ARG A 77 -14.19 -32.06 -38.40
CA ARG A 77 -14.86 -31.11 -39.33
C ARG A 77 -14.29 -31.10 -40.74
N LEU A 78 -12.97 -31.29 -40.84
CA LEU A 78 -12.27 -31.39 -42.11
C LEU A 78 -12.55 -32.75 -42.80
N GLY A 79 -13.02 -33.75 -42.05
CA GLY A 79 -13.29 -35.09 -42.56
C GLY A 79 -12.02 -35.90 -42.79
N VAL A 80 -10.96 -35.60 -42.03
CA VAL A 80 -9.66 -36.29 -42.11
C VAL A 80 -9.31 -36.93 -40.77
N THR A 81 -8.52 -37.98 -40.80
CA THR A 81 -8.02 -38.67 -39.60
C THR A 81 -6.63 -38.17 -39.21
N ARG A 82 -6.17 -38.54 -38.01
CA ARG A 82 -4.79 -38.24 -37.58
C ARG A 82 -3.74 -38.84 -38.50
N ALA A 83 -4.01 -40.04 -39.04
CA ALA A 83 -3.09 -40.74 -39.94
C ALA A 83 -2.93 -40.04 -41.29
N ASP A 84 -3.89 -39.22 -41.69
CA ASP A 84 -3.82 -38.43 -42.93
C ASP A 84 -2.91 -37.20 -42.79
N VAL A 85 -2.51 -36.84 -41.56
CA VAL A 85 -1.67 -35.68 -41.28
C VAL A 85 -0.20 -36.10 -41.28
N ARG A 86 0.61 -35.40 -42.08
CA ARG A 86 2.06 -35.64 -42.16
C ARG A 86 2.82 -34.74 -41.20
N ALA A 87 3.78 -35.31 -40.48
CA ALA A 87 4.73 -34.56 -39.68
C ALA A 87 5.62 -33.69 -40.58
N LEU A 88 5.82 -32.43 -40.20
CA LEU A 88 6.70 -31.50 -40.89
C LEU A 88 8.03 -31.41 -40.15
N GLY A 89 9.03 -32.14 -40.65
CA GLY A 89 10.36 -32.22 -40.07
C GLY A 89 10.56 -33.38 -39.10
N ASP A 90 11.82 -33.62 -38.73
CA ASP A 90 12.24 -34.61 -37.75
C ASP A 90 12.89 -33.86 -36.56
N PRO A 91 12.27 -33.87 -35.37
CA PRO A 91 12.82 -33.18 -34.20
C PRO A 91 14.02 -33.93 -33.58
N GLY A 92 14.34 -35.15 -34.05
CA GLY A 92 15.39 -35.99 -33.49
C GLY A 92 14.92 -36.77 -32.24
N ASP A 93 15.65 -37.83 -31.91
CA ASP A 93 15.19 -38.84 -30.95
C ASP A 93 14.86 -38.25 -29.55
N ILE A 94 15.76 -37.45 -28.97
CA ILE A 94 15.55 -36.87 -27.62
C ILE A 94 14.28 -36.01 -27.55
N LEU A 95 14.04 -35.17 -28.56
CA LEU A 95 12.87 -34.29 -28.60
C LEU A 95 11.58 -35.09 -28.84
N SER A 96 11.64 -36.12 -29.69
CA SER A 96 10.53 -37.08 -29.89
C SER A 96 10.18 -37.81 -28.59
N GLN A 97 11.18 -38.32 -27.85
CA GLN A 97 10.94 -38.97 -26.55
C GLN A 97 10.34 -38.01 -25.53
N ARG A 98 10.79 -36.74 -25.50
CA ARG A 98 10.21 -35.72 -24.62
C ARG A 98 8.78 -35.38 -25.00
N GLN A 99 8.48 -35.25 -26.29
CA GLN A 99 7.13 -35.02 -26.79
C GLN A 99 6.20 -36.17 -26.35
N ARG A 100 6.64 -37.42 -26.52
CA ARG A 100 5.88 -38.60 -26.07
C ARG A 100 5.67 -38.59 -24.56
N LEU A 101 6.70 -38.28 -23.77
CA LEU A 101 6.59 -38.18 -22.31
C LEU A 101 5.57 -37.09 -21.90
N VAL A 102 5.58 -35.93 -22.56
CA VAL A 102 4.63 -34.83 -22.28
C VAL A 102 3.20 -35.21 -22.71
N SER A 103 3.04 -35.86 -23.87
CA SER A 103 1.75 -36.42 -24.31
C SER A 103 1.18 -37.36 -23.25
N GLU A 104 2.00 -38.30 -22.77
CA GLU A 104 1.62 -39.24 -21.72
C GLU A 104 1.32 -38.56 -20.39
N ALA A 105 2.12 -37.57 -19.99
CA ALA A 105 1.86 -36.79 -18.78
C ALA A 105 0.50 -36.08 -18.85
N LEU A 106 0.06 -35.63 -20.04
CA LEU A 106 -1.20 -34.92 -20.24
C LEU A 106 -2.39 -35.82 -20.65
N ARG A 107 -2.16 -37.13 -20.79
CA ARG A 107 -3.16 -38.16 -21.11
C ARG A 107 -4.46 -37.99 -20.31
N PRO A 108 -5.65 -38.23 -20.88
CA PRO A 108 -6.92 -38.22 -20.15
C PRO A 108 -6.89 -39.04 -18.86
N ALA A 109 -7.53 -38.51 -17.80
CA ALA A 109 -7.58 -39.18 -16.50
C ALA A 109 -8.25 -40.57 -16.58
N ASP A 110 -9.27 -40.72 -17.43
CA ASP A 110 -10.00 -41.99 -17.63
C ASP A 110 -9.14 -43.11 -18.24
N THR A 111 -7.96 -42.76 -18.76
CA THR A 111 -7.00 -43.68 -19.39
C THR A 111 -5.65 -43.67 -18.68
N SER A 112 -5.54 -43.10 -17.47
CA SER A 112 -4.26 -42.98 -16.76
C SER A 112 -3.64 -44.32 -16.35
N ASP A 113 -4.42 -45.42 -16.39
CA ASP A 113 -3.92 -46.78 -16.28
C ASP A 113 -2.82 -47.11 -17.31
N GLY A 114 -2.81 -46.42 -18.45
CA GLY A 114 -1.78 -46.55 -19.49
C GLY A 114 -0.38 -46.06 -19.07
N TRP A 115 -0.25 -45.29 -17.98
CA TRP A 115 1.06 -44.88 -17.47
C TRP A 115 1.95 -46.06 -17.10
N THR A 116 1.38 -47.12 -16.52
CA THR A 116 2.14 -48.32 -16.17
C THR A 116 2.77 -48.95 -17.42
N SER A 117 1.98 -49.15 -18.48
CA SER A 117 2.47 -49.71 -19.74
C SER A 117 3.53 -48.81 -20.40
N TYR A 118 3.37 -47.49 -20.32
CA TYR A 118 4.39 -46.56 -20.81
C TYR A 118 5.70 -46.64 -20.02
N LEU A 119 5.61 -46.71 -18.69
CA LEU A 119 6.77 -46.81 -17.80
C LEU A 119 7.53 -48.13 -18.00
N ASP A 120 6.81 -49.24 -18.24
CA ASP A 120 7.38 -50.54 -18.55
C ASP A 120 8.11 -50.53 -19.90
N ALA A 121 7.54 -49.85 -20.90
CA ALA A 121 8.09 -49.74 -22.25
C ALA A 121 9.22 -48.69 -22.37
N THR A 122 9.30 -47.73 -21.45
CA THR A 122 10.20 -46.58 -21.53
C THR A 122 11.09 -46.51 -20.29
N PRO A 123 12.29 -47.11 -20.31
CA PRO A 123 13.20 -47.14 -19.16
C PRO A 123 13.57 -45.75 -18.62
N ILE A 124 14.03 -45.70 -17.36
CA ILE A 124 14.38 -44.45 -16.67
C ILE A 124 15.47 -43.67 -17.42
N GLU A 125 16.40 -44.36 -18.07
CA GLU A 125 17.49 -43.77 -18.85
C GLU A 125 16.95 -42.97 -20.04
N VAL A 126 15.93 -43.49 -20.72
CA VAL A 126 15.26 -42.82 -21.84
C VAL A 126 14.49 -41.60 -21.35
N ARG A 127 13.73 -41.74 -20.26
CA ARG A 127 12.99 -40.61 -19.65
C ARG A 127 13.93 -39.52 -19.14
N SER A 128 15.07 -39.90 -18.56
CA SER A 128 16.10 -38.99 -18.07
C SER A 128 16.76 -38.23 -19.23
N ALA A 129 17.13 -38.93 -20.30
CA ALA A 129 17.65 -38.31 -21.51
C ALA A 129 16.66 -37.32 -22.13
N ALA A 130 15.38 -37.68 -22.20
CA ALA A 130 14.30 -36.82 -22.71
C ALA A 130 14.18 -35.50 -21.92
N LEU A 131 14.42 -35.52 -20.61
CA LEU A 131 14.30 -34.34 -19.72
C LEU A 131 15.65 -33.71 -19.34
N ASN A 132 16.76 -34.13 -19.95
CA ASN A 132 18.10 -33.67 -19.57
C ASN A 132 18.29 -32.14 -19.71
N ASN A 133 17.68 -31.55 -20.75
CA ASN A 133 17.71 -30.09 -21.00
C ASN A 133 16.49 -29.34 -20.42
N VAL A 134 15.76 -29.96 -19.49
CA VAL A 134 14.65 -29.34 -18.77
C VAL A 134 15.08 -29.08 -17.34
N SER A 135 14.91 -27.85 -16.87
CA SER A 135 15.17 -27.44 -15.49
C SER A 135 13.87 -27.04 -14.80
N LEU A 136 13.79 -27.25 -13.49
CA LEU A 136 12.66 -26.83 -12.67
C LEU A 136 13.15 -25.88 -11.57
N MET A 137 12.56 -24.69 -11.48
CA MET A 137 12.90 -23.71 -10.46
C MET A 137 11.67 -23.41 -9.59
N THR A 138 11.84 -23.60 -8.28
CA THR A 138 10.84 -23.24 -7.28
C THR A 138 11.35 -22.07 -6.45
N ALA A 139 10.71 -20.91 -6.59
CA ALA A 139 11.06 -19.67 -5.90
C ALA A 139 10.25 -19.47 -4.61
N ARG A 140 10.76 -18.67 -3.68
CA ARG A 140 10.09 -18.40 -2.38
C ARG A 140 8.83 -17.55 -2.53
N ASN A 141 8.86 -16.59 -3.44
CA ASN A 141 7.75 -15.71 -3.76
C ASN A 141 7.90 -15.22 -5.21
N GLU A 142 6.91 -14.47 -5.69
CA GLU A 142 6.88 -13.95 -7.05
C GLU A 142 8.04 -13.00 -7.40
N ALA A 143 8.57 -12.24 -6.43
CA ALA A 143 9.71 -11.35 -6.66
C ALA A 143 11.00 -12.16 -6.85
N ASP A 144 11.22 -13.17 -6.01
CA ASP A 144 12.29 -14.15 -6.11
C ASP A 144 12.21 -14.93 -7.45
N GLU A 145 11.00 -15.27 -7.90
CA GLU A 145 10.76 -15.89 -9.21
C GLU A 145 11.18 -14.94 -10.34
N ALA A 146 10.68 -13.70 -10.35
CA ALA A 146 10.96 -12.74 -11.40
C ALA A 146 12.47 -12.45 -11.56
N LEU A 147 13.17 -12.21 -10.45
CA LEU A 147 14.62 -11.97 -10.49
C LEU A 147 15.38 -13.19 -11.01
N SER A 148 15.01 -14.39 -10.56
CA SER A 148 15.67 -15.63 -11.01
C SER A 148 15.47 -15.88 -12.51
N LEU A 149 14.28 -15.60 -13.04
CA LEU A 149 13.99 -15.69 -14.47
C LEU A 149 14.77 -14.65 -15.28
N ALA A 150 14.88 -13.42 -14.77
CA ALA A 150 15.68 -12.37 -15.41
C ALA A 150 17.17 -12.76 -15.49
N ILE A 151 17.70 -13.41 -14.44
CA ILE A 151 19.07 -13.99 -14.46
C ILE A 151 19.20 -15.07 -15.52
N ALA A 152 18.21 -15.97 -15.65
CA ALA A 152 18.23 -17.03 -16.65
C ALA A 152 18.20 -16.47 -18.09
N LEU A 153 17.38 -15.44 -18.35
CA LEU A 153 17.35 -14.75 -19.64
C LEU A 153 18.66 -14.01 -19.94
N ARG A 154 19.25 -13.36 -18.93
CA ARG A 154 20.57 -12.73 -19.05
C ARG A 154 21.64 -13.76 -19.41
N GLU A 155 21.65 -14.93 -18.77
CA GLU A 155 22.62 -15.98 -19.09
C GLU A 155 22.46 -16.46 -20.53
N ALA A 156 21.23 -16.61 -21.03
CA ALA A 156 21.01 -16.98 -22.44
C ALA A 156 21.62 -15.96 -23.41
N ILE A 157 21.51 -14.66 -23.11
CA ILE A 157 22.16 -13.60 -23.89
C ILE A 157 23.69 -13.77 -23.90
N GLU A 158 24.31 -14.04 -22.75
CA GLU A 158 25.77 -14.24 -22.63
C GLU A 158 26.24 -15.49 -23.41
N LEU A 159 25.37 -16.51 -23.51
CA LEU A 159 25.62 -17.72 -24.30
C LEU A 159 25.36 -17.53 -25.81
N GLY A 160 24.90 -16.34 -26.24
CA GLY A 160 24.55 -16.07 -27.63
C GLY A 160 23.29 -16.76 -28.11
N GLU A 161 22.42 -17.21 -27.19
CA GLU A 161 21.18 -17.92 -27.48
C GLU A 161 20.00 -16.95 -27.66
N THR A 162 19.00 -17.39 -28.42
CA THR A 162 17.68 -16.76 -28.42
C THR A 162 16.83 -17.34 -27.29
N ALA A 163 16.16 -16.49 -26.51
CA ALA A 163 15.37 -16.88 -25.36
C ALA A 163 14.00 -16.23 -25.30
N ALA A 164 13.01 -16.97 -24.79
CA ALA A 164 11.67 -16.44 -24.55
C ALA A 164 11.13 -16.82 -23.17
N LEU A 165 10.55 -15.83 -22.49
CA LEU A 165 9.66 -16.07 -21.34
C LEU A 165 8.23 -16.18 -21.85
N ILE A 166 7.63 -17.35 -21.68
CA ILE A 166 6.22 -17.60 -21.98
C ILE A 166 5.46 -17.69 -20.66
N SER A 167 4.48 -16.82 -20.45
CA SER A 167 3.62 -16.89 -19.27
C SER A 167 2.26 -16.24 -19.50
N PRO A 168 1.16 -16.82 -18.97
CA PRO A 168 -0.13 -16.12 -18.90
C PRO A 168 -0.19 -15.09 -17.76
N ASP A 169 0.84 -15.01 -16.90
CA ASP A 169 0.92 -14.09 -15.78
C ASP A 169 1.55 -12.75 -16.21
N ARG A 170 0.70 -11.73 -16.32
CA ARG A 170 1.10 -10.37 -16.69
C ARG A 170 1.91 -9.66 -15.60
N MET A 171 1.71 -10.01 -14.33
CA MET A 171 2.49 -9.42 -13.25
C MET A 171 3.90 -10.00 -13.23
N LEU A 172 4.05 -11.31 -13.39
CA LEU A 172 5.35 -11.96 -13.47
C LEU A 172 6.18 -11.42 -14.64
N THR A 173 5.61 -11.42 -15.85
CA THR A 173 6.28 -10.92 -17.07
C THR A 173 6.76 -9.49 -16.93
N ARG A 174 5.92 -8.60 -16.38
CA ARG A 174 6.31 -7.22 -16.08
C ARG A 174 7.44 -7.09 -15.06
N ARG A 175 7.40 -7.88 -13.99
CA ARG A 175 8.46 -7.88 -12.97
C ARG A 175 9.78 -8.35 -13.59
N VAL A 176 9.75 -9.39 -14.43
CA VAL A 176 10.94 -9.87 -15.17
C VAL A 176 11.49 -8.77 -16.08
N ALA A 177 10.65 -8.07 -16.84
CA ALA A 177 11.08 -6.95 -17.68
C ALA A 177 11.74 -5.83 -16.86
N ALA A 178 11.20 -5.52 -15.67
CA ALA A 178 11.79 -4.55 -14.76
C ALA A 178 13.14 -5.01 -14.18
N GLU A 179 13.28 -6.29 -13.80
CA GLU A 179 14.55 -6.84 -13.32
C GLU A 179 15.62 -6.89 -14.42
N LEU A 180 15.24 -7.18 -15.68
CA LEU A 180 16.16 -7.12 -16.83
C LEU A 180 16.75 -5.73 -17.06
N ALA A 181 15.99 -4.67 -16.76
CA ALA A 181 16.46 -3.30 -16.88
C ALA A 181 17.68 -3.00 -15.97
N ARG A 182 17.92 -3.80 -14.91
CA ARG A 182 19.12 -3.71 -14.07
C ARG A 182 20.42 -3.92 -14.86
N TRP A 183 20.36 -4.71 -15.92
CA TRP A 183 21.48 -4.97 -16.82
C TRP A 183 21.36 -4.23 -18.15
N ASN A 184 20.48 -3.22 -18.22
CA ASN A 184 20.15 -2.49 -19.44
C ASN A 184 19.65 -3.40 -20.58
N ILE A 185 19.06 -4.55 -20.22
CA ILE A 185 18.43 -5.47 -21.19
C ILE A 185 16.97 -5.06 -21.31
N GLN A 186 16.57 -4.72 -22.53
CA GLN A 186 15.19 -4.35 -22.85
C GLN A 186 14.54 -5.52 -23.58
N ALA A 187 13.66 -6.26 -22.92
CA ALA A 187 12.93 -7.34 -23.59
C ALA A 187 11.78 -6.78 -24.44
N ASP A 188 11.48 -7.45 -25.55
CA ASP A 188 10.27 -7.18 -26.33
C ASP A 188 9.07 -7.87 -25.66
N ASP A 189 8.13 -7.09 -25.13
CA ASP A 189 6.88 -7.57 -24.53
C ASP A 189 5.74 -7.35 -25.52
N SER A 190 5.31 -8.46 -26.15
CA SER A 190 4.27 -8.48 -27.19
C SER A 190 2.92 -7.91 -26.73
N ALA A 191 2.64 -7.91 -25.42
CA ALA A 191 1.39 -7.40 -24.89
C ALA A 191 1.40 -5.88 -24.67
N GLY A 192 2.58 -5.27 -24.60
CA GLY A 192 2.74 -3.86 -24.22
C GLY A 192 2.34 -3.56 -22.78
N ARG A 193 2.39 -2.28 -22.42
CA ARG A 193 1.98 -1.77 -21.10
C ARG A 193 0.53 -1.26 -21.16
N PRO A 194 -0.35 -1.64 -20.22
CA PRO A 194 -1.67 -1.04 -20.11
C PRO A 194 -1.62 0.49 -20.03
N LEU A 195 -2.48 1.18 -20.77
CA LEU A 195 -2.48 2.64 -20.87
C LEU A 195 -2.67 3.31 -19.51
N ASP A 196 -3.59 2.79 -18.69
CA ASP A 196 -3.92 3.24 -17.32
C ASP A 196 -2.71 3.29 -16.37
N GLN A 197 -1.63 2.60 -16.71
CA GLN A 197 -0.40 2.57 -15.93
C GLN A 197 0.69 3.48 -16.48
N THR A 198 0.48 4.20 -17.58
CA THR A 198 1.46 5.14 -18.14
C THR A 198 1.39 6.51 -17.45
N ALA A 199 2.47 7.28 -17.51
CA ALA A 199 2.52 8.60 -16.84
C ALA A 199 1.41 9.57 -17.32
N PRO A 200 1.12 9.72 -18.62
CA PRO A 200 0.01 10.54 -19.08
C PRO A 200 -1.35 10.11 -18.50
N ALA A 201 -1.66 8.80 -18.52
CA ALA A 201 -2.92 8.28 -18.01
C ALA A 201 -3.04 8.36 -16.49
N ILE A 202 -1.94 8.13 -15.75
CA ILE A 202 -1.91 8.30 -14.29
C ILE A 202 -2.25 9.76 -13.92
N LEU A 203 -1.67 10.73 -14.63
CA LEU A 203 -2.00 12.15 -14.43
C LEU A 203 -3.48 12.41 -14.69
N THR A 204 -4.04 11.85 -15.77
CA THR A 204 -5.46 11.93 -16.08
C THR A 204 -6.35 11.37 -14.98
N ILE A 205 -6.03 10.18 -14.46
CA ILE A 205 -6.82 9.57 -13.37
C ILE A 205 -6.72 10.43 -12.10
N LEU A 206 -5.54 10.97 -11.78
CA LEU A 206 -5.35 11.88 -10.64
C LEU A 206 -6.16 13.17 -10.79
N ALA A 207 -6.19 13.76 -11.98
CA ALA A 207 -6.96 14.98 -12.26
C ALA A 207 -8.46 14.78 -12.01
N ALA A 208 -9.04 13.68 -12.52
CA ALA A 208 -10.43 13.34 -12.25
C ALA A 208 -10.71 13.08 -10.78
N LYS A 209 -9.83 12.34 -10.07
CA LYS A 209 -9.98 12.11 -8.63
C LYS A 209 -10.02 13.42 -7.85
N LEU A 210 -9.11 14.35 -8.15
CA LEU A 210 -9.06 15.63 -7.44
C LEU A 210 -10.30 16.49 -7.69
N ALA A 211 -10.71 16.61 -8.95
CA ALA A 211 -11.88 17.41 -9.32
C ALA A 211 -13.19 16.83 -8.77
N LEU A 212 -13.34 15.51 -8.71
CA LEU A 212 -14.63 14.86 -8.45
C LEU A 212 -14.75 14.21 -7.06
N ASN A 213 -13.64 13.94 -6.38
CA ASN A 213 -13.60 13.32 -5.05
C ASN A 213 -13.05 14.27 -3.97
N GLY A 214 -13.11 15.59 -4.20
CA GLY A 214 -12.89 16.57 -3.14
C GLY A 214 -11.43 16.85 -2.77
N CYS A 215 -10.52 16.84 -3.74
CA CYS A 215 -9.12 17.26 -3.55
C CYS A 215 -8.37 16.58 -2.37
N GLU A 216 -8.47 15.26 -2.25
CA GLU A 216 -7.78 14.48 -1.21
C GLU A 216 -6.27 14.82 -1.11
N PRO A 217 -5.73 15.10 0.11
CA PRO A 217 -4.35 15.53 0.32
C PRO A 217 -3.26 14.68 -0.35
N ILE A 218 -3.42 13.35 -0.34
CA ILE A 218 -2.44 12.42 -0.93
C ILE A 218 -2.49 12.51 -2.45
N ASP A 219 -3.68 12.46 -3.05
CA ASP A 219 -3.85 12.59 -4.50
C ASP A 219 -3.40 13.99 -4.97
N LEU A 220 -3.59 15.03 -4.15
CA LEU A 220 -3.20 16.41 -4.45
C LEU A 220 -1.68 16.51 -4.58
N LEU A 221 -0.96 16.00 -3.58
CA LEU A 221 0.49 15.96 -3.62
C LEU A 221 1.01 15.04 -4.73
N ALA A 222 0.31 13.94 -5.04
CA ALA A 222 0.67 13.05 -6.15
C ALA A 222 0.58 13.78 -7.50
N LEU A 223 -0.50 14.53 -7.75
CA LEU A 223 -0.65 15.33 -8.96
C LEU A 223 0.40 16.45 -9.03
N LEU A 224 0.55 17.23 -7.95
CA LEU A 224 1.50 18.36 -7.91
C LEU A 224 2.96 17.93 -8.01
N LYS A 225 3.30 16.67 -7.69
CA LYS A 225 4.64 16.10 -7.86
C LYS A 225 4.81 15.37 -9.19
N HIS A 226 3.73 15.14 -9.94
CA HIS A 226 3.73 14.37 -11.18
C HIS A 226 4.55 15.07 -12.28
N PRO A 227 5.48 14.39 -12.98
CA PRO A 227 6.38 15.00 -13.98
C PRO A 227 5.70 15.88 -15.04
N LEU A 228 4.50 15.47 -15.49
CA LEU A 228 3.72 16.18 -16.52
C LEU A 228 2.79 17.27 -15.98
N ALA A 229 2.67 17.46 -14.66
CA ALA A 229 1.91 18.57 -14.09
C ALA A 229 2.76 19.84 -14.05
N ARG A 230 2.23 20.93 -14.62
CA ARG A 230 2.89 22.22 -14.85
C ARG A 230 2.05 23.42 -14.42
N LEU A 231 0.73 23.43 -14.62
CA LEU A 231 -0.20 24.52 -14.22
C LEU A 231 0.25 25.92 -14.69
N GLY A 232 0.86 26.02 -15.86
CA GLY A 232 1.38 27.26 -16.42
C GLY A 232 2.65 27.78 -15.72
N LEU A 233 3.39 26.90 -15.04
CA LEU A 233 4.62 27.23 -14.31
C LEU A 233 5.80 26.39 -14.80
N PRO A 234 7.04 26.93 -14.70
CA PRO A 234 8.25 26.13 -14.88
C PRO A 234 8.32 24.96 -13.89
N ILE A 235 8.93 23.85 -14.31
CA ILE A 235 9.07 22.60 -13.51
C ILE A 235 9.58 22.88 -12.10
N LYS A 236 10.61 23.72 -11.99
CA LYS A 236 11.27 24.04 -10.72
C LYS A 236 10.29 24.72 -9.76
N ASP A 237 9.46 25.61 -10.28
CA ASP A 237 8.63 26.51 -9.50
C ASP A 237 7.37 25.78 -9.00
N ILE A 238 6.70 25.00 -9.86
CA ILE A 238 5.58 24.16 -9.40
C ILE A 238 6.04 23.16 -8.32
N ARG A 239 7.23 22.56 -8.45
CA ARG A 239 7.74 21.63 -7.42
C ARG A 239 8.15 22.35 -6.13
N ALA A 240 8.63 23.59 -6.23
CA ALA A 240 8.91 24.42 -5.05
C ALA A 240 7.61 24.83 -4.34
N ALA A 241 6.63 25.32 -5.08
CA ALA A 241 5.31 25.68 -4.59
C ALA A 241 4.59 24.49 -3.95
N ALA A 242 4.64 23.31 -4.57
CA ALA A 242 4.08 22.08 -4.02
C ALA A 242 4.71 21.68 -2.67
N ARG A 243 6.04 21.87 -2.51
CA ARG A 243 6.73 21.64 -1.23
C ARG A 243 6.37 22.69 -0.17
N ALA A 244 6.18 23.95 -0.58
CA ALA A 244 5.72 25.01 0.31
C ALA A 244 4.30 24.74 0.81
N LEU A 245 3.38 24.39 -0.10
CA LEU A 245 2.01 23.97 0.19
C LEU A 245 1.98 22.72 1.10
N GLU A 246 2.82 21.72 0.81
CA GLU A 246 2.92 20.51 1.65
C GLU A 246 3.24 20.85 3.10
N ARG A 247 4.24 21.72 3.32
CA ARG A 247 4.69 22.08 4.68
C ARG A 247 3.71 23.01 5.39
N GLY A 248 3.25 24.06 4.70
CA GLY A 248 2.45 25.12 5.30
C GLY A 248 1.00 24.71 5.58
N VAL A 249 0.42 23.88 4.71
CA VAL A 249 -1.03 23.65 4.67
C VAL A 249 -1.38 22.16 4.78
N ILE A 250 -0.77 21.31 3.97
CA ILE A 250 -1.27 19.93 3.79
C ILE A 250 -0.82 18.97 4.90
N ARG A 251 0.30 19.27 5.59
CA ARG A 251 0.75 18.53 6.77
C ARG A 251 0.09 19.10 8.04
N GLY A 252 -0.67 18.24 8.70
CA GLY A 252 -1.59 18.61 9.77
C GLY A 252 -3.02 18.29 9.37
N GLU A 253 -3.95 19.14 9.76
CA GLU A 253 -5.39 18.94 9.54
C GLU A 253 -5.73 18.87 8.06
N ARG A 254 -6.60 17.92 7.71
CA ARG A 254 -7.13 17.76 6.36
C ARG A 254 -8.02 18.96 5.96
N PRO A 255 -7.75 19.61 4.81
CA PRO A 255 -8.63 20.65 4.28
C PRO A 255 -10.05 20.16 3.99
N ARG A 256 -11.01 21.10 3.96
CA ARG A 256 -12.36 20.81 3.47
C ARG A 256 -12.30 20.29 2.02
N PRO A 257 -13.25 19.44 1.59
CA PRO A 257 -13.26 18.90 0.23
C PRO A 257 -13.32 19.99 -0.85
N GLY A 258 -12.62 19.75 -1.95
CA GLY A 258 -12.62 20.61 -3.14
C GLY A 258 -11.55 21.70 -3.13
N THR A 259 -11.41 22.40 -4.25
CA THR A 259 -10.40 23.45 -4.41
C THR A 259 -10.72 24.70 -3.60
N ASP A 260 -12.00 25.00 -3.35
CA ASP A 260 -12.43 26.05 -2.43
C ASP A 260 -11.98 25.76 -0.99
N GLY A 261 -12.12 24.51 -0.55
CA GLY A 261 -11.65 24.06 0.76
C GLY A 261 -10.13 24.16 0.91
N LEU A 262 -9.38 23.93 -0.17
CA LEU A 262 -7.93 24.15 -0.22
C LEU A 262 -7.58 25.63 -0.07
N ILE A 263 -8.27 26.53 -0.77
CA ILE A 263 -8.03 27.98 -0.67
C ILE A 263 -8.31 28.49 0.75
N MET A 264 -9.44 28.09 1.34
CA MET A 264 -9.76 28.42 2.74
C MET A 264 -8.67 27.92 3.71
N ALA A 265 -8.14 26.72 3.49
CA ALA A 265 -7.06 26.18 4.31
C ALA A 265 -5.76 26.97 4.17
N VAL A 266 -5.43 27.46 2.98
CA VAL A 266 -4.26 28.34 2.75
C VAL A 266 -4.41 29.65 3.54
N GLU A 267 -5.59 30.28 3.48
CA GLU A 267 -5.87 31.53 4.19
C GLU A 267 -5.81 31.35 5.72
N ALA A 268 -6.45 30.30 6.24
CA ALA A 268 -6.44 29.97 7.66
C ALA A 268 -5.02 29.68 8.17
N CYS A 269 -4.22 28.91 7.42
CA CYS A 269 -2.84 28.61 7.80
C CYS A 269 -1.94 29.84 7.74
N ARG A 270 -2.17 30.76 6.79
CA ARG A 270 -1.45 32.05 6.71
C ARG A 270 -1.73 32.90 7.95
N ALA A 271 -3.00 33.04 8.34
CA ALA A 271 -3.38 33.80 9.54
C ALA A 271 -2.84 33.19 10.83
N ALA A 272 -2.85 31.85 10.95
CA ALA A 272 -2.31 31.15 12.12
C ALA A 272 -0.78 31.31 12.24
N ALA A 273 -0.06 31.40 11.12
CA ALA A 273 1.39 31.57 11.11
C ALA A 273 1.86 32.91 11.71
N GLU A 274 1.01 33.93 11.75
CA GLU A 274 1.33 35.24 12.33
C GLU A 274 1.33 35.23 13.87
N ASN A 275 0.52 34.37 14.50
CA ASN A 275 0.24 34.41 15.93
C ASN A 275 0.76 33.20 16.74
N ALA A 276 1.16 32.11 16.07
CA ALA A 276 1.51 30.86 16.74
C ALA A 276 3.02 30.57 16.80
N HIS A 277 3.44 29.79 17.80
CA HIS A 277 4.77 29.19 17.82
C HIS A 277 4.86 28.03 16.81
N THR A 278 5.07 28.36 15.53
CA THR A 278 5.14 27.36 14.46
C THR A 278 6.45 26.56 14.52
N PRO A 279 6.40 25.20 14.46
CA PRO A 279 7.58 24.36 14.34
C PRO A 279 8.48 24.78 13.18
N ARG A 280 9.79 24.62 13.33
CA ARG A 280 10.77 25.14 12.36
C ARG A 280 10.57 24.56 10.96
N TRP A 281 10.15 23.30 10.86
CA TRP A 281 9.88 22.63 9.58
C TRP A 281 8.61 23.13 8.88
N LYS A 282 7.65 23.70 9.62
CA LYS A 282 6.37 24.24 9.11
C LYS A 282 6.46 25.72 8.78
N LYS A 283 7.57 26.39 9.12
CA LYS A 283 7.78 27.80 8.78
C LYS A 283 7.84 28.00 7.26
N VAL A 284 7.03 28.94 6.79
CA VAL A 284 6.93 29.40 5.40
C VAL A 284 7.19 30.90 5.40
N HIS A 285 7.98 31.40 4.45
CA HIS A 285 8.27 32.83 4.34
C HIS A 285 7.07 33.59 3.74
N ASP A 286 6.93 34.88 4.03
CA ASP A 286 5.78 35.68 3.57
C ASP A 286 5.58 35.62 2.05
N GLY A 287 6.66 35.70 1.27
CA GLY A 287 6.59 35.59 -0.19
C GLY A 287 6.22 34.19 -0.69
N ASP A 288 6.46 33.14 0.09
CA ASP A 288 6.04 31.77 -0.27
C ASP A 288 4.53 31.59 -0.07
N TRP A 289 3.89 32.33 0.84
CA TRP A 289 2.43 32.28 1.01
C TRP A 289 1.68 32.79 -0.23
N ASP A 290 2.20 33.82 -0.88
CA ASP A 290 1.63 34.33 -2.13
C ASP A 290 1.80 33.31 -3.28
N VAL A 291 2.93 32.59 -3.31
CA VAL A 291 3.16 31.47 -4.26
C VAL A 291 2.21 30.30 -4.00
N ILE A 292 1.95 29.96 -2.73
CA ILE A 292 0.99 28.92 -2.36
C ILE A 292 -0.43 29.32 -2.79
N ALA A 293 -0.83 30.56 -2.55
CA ALA A 293 -2.14 31.07 -2.95
C ALA A 293 -2.31 31.08 -4.47
N ASP A 294 -1.29 31.52 -5.22
CA ASP A 294 -1.29 31.47 -6.69
C ASP A 294 -1.40 30.02 -7.21
N LEU A 295 -0.67 29.08 -6.61
CA LEU A 295 -0.78 27.66 -6.96
C LEU A 295 -2.20 27.11 -6.73
N ALA A 296 -2.81 27.42 -5.58
CA ALA A 296 -4.17 26.98 -5.27
C ALA A 296 -5.19 27.58 -6.27
N ALA A 297 -5.06 28.86 -6.61
CA ALA A 297 -5.92 29.51 -7.60
C ALA A 297 -5.75 28.95 -9.03
N ARG A 298 -4.51 28.63 -9.43
CA ARG A 298 -4.23 27.94 -10.70
C ARG A 298 -4.86 26.56 -10.75
N LEU A 299 -4.76 25.80 -9.66
CA LEU A 299 -5.36 24.48 -9.56
C LEU A 299 -6.90 24.55 -9.62
N GLN A 300 -7.52 25.46 -8.89
CA GLN A 300 -8.97 25.72 -8.95
C GLN A 300 -9.41 25.99 -10.39
N ARG A 301 -8.73 26.91 -11.09
CA ARG A 301 -9.04 27.22 -12.49
C ARG A 301 -8.88 26.01 -13.41
N ALA A 302 -7.84 25.21 -13.20
CA ALA A 302 -7.57 24.03 -14.02
C ALA A 302 -8.59 22.90 -13.79
N LEU A 303 -9.06 22.70 -12.55
CA LEU A 303 -10.01 21.64 -12.19
C LEU A 303 -11.48 22.04 -12.39
N ALA A 304 -11.78 23.34 -12.47
CA ALA A 304 -13.14 23.88 -12.57
C ALA A 304 -14.05 23.19 -13.61
N PRO A 305 -13.61 22.86 -14.84
CA PRO A 305 -14.49 22.20 -15.81
C PRO A 305 -15.10 20.88 -15.30
N LEU A 306 -14.33 20.08 -14.57
CA LEU A 306 -14.82 18.83 -13.96
C LEU A 306 -15.44 19.06 -12.59
N GLU A 307 -14.85 19.92 -11.75
CA GLU A 307 -15.33 20.17 -10.40
C GLU A 307 -16.74 20.78 -10.38
N ASN A 308 -17.08 21.61 -11.37
CA ASN A 308 -18.44 22.15 -11.55
C ASN A 308 -19.49 21.04 -11.81
N LEU A 309 -19.07 19.86 -12.28
CA LEU A 309 -19.94 18.71 -12.49
C LEU A 309 -20.08 17.86 -11.22
N ALA A 310 -19.20 18.02 -10.22
CA ALA A 310 -19.20 17.22 -9.00
C ALA A 310 -20.44 17.46 -8.11
N GLY A 311 -21.02 18.66 -8.18
CA GLY A 311 -22.21 19.03 -7.39
C GLY A 311 -23.50 18.30 -7.77
N GLY A 312 -23.54 17.67 -8.95
CA GLY A 312 -24.70 16.91 -9.44
C GLY A 312 -24.71 15.46 -8.94
N ARG A 313 -25.82 15.02 -8.32
CA ARG A 313 -26.05 13.58 -8.05
C ARG A 313 -26.56 12.82 -9.26
N ASP A 314 -27.08 13.53 -10.25
CA ASP A 314 -27.67 12.92 -11.43
C ASP A 314 -26.58 12.42 -12.39
N PRO A 315 -26.79 11.27 -13.04
CA PRO A 315 -25.88 10.78 -14.06
C PRO A 315 -25.69 11.81 -15.18
N VAL A 316 -24.44 12.06 -15.54
CA VAL A 316 -24.05 12.97 -16.63
C VAL A 316 -23.62 12.13 -17.83
N LEU A 317 -23.88 12.65 -19.04
CA LEU A 317 -23.37 12.03 -20.26
C LEU A 317 -21.84 11.94 -20.21
N VAL A 318 -21.31 10.77 -20.55
CA VAL A 318 -19.85 10.53 -20.59
C VAL A 318 -19.14 11.51 -21.52
N GLU A 319 -19.79 11.94 -22.60
CA GLU A 319 -19.28 12.97 -23.51
C GLU A 319 -18.96 14.29 -22.80
N HIS A 320 -19.87 14.77 -21.93
CA HIS A 320 -19.66 16.01 -21.18
C HIS A 320 -18.51 15.86 -20.16
N LEU A 321 -18.46 14.72 -19.46
CA LEU A 321 -17.38 14.40 -18.52
C LEU A 321 -16.03 14.34 -19.24
N PHE A 322 -15.99 13.71 -20.40
CA PHE A 322 -14.79 13.59 -21.21
C PHE A 322 -14.31 14.95 -21.73
N ARG A 323 -15.19 15.79 -22.31
CA ARG A 323 -14.81 17.12 -22.81
C ARG A 323 -14.24 18.00 -21.70
N ALA A 324 -14.92 18.05 -20.56
CA ALA A 324 -14.43 18.75 -19.38
C ALA A 324 -13.08 18.19 -18.90
N HIS A 325 -12.86 16.88 -19.00
CA HIS A 325 -11.59 16.26 -18.65
C HIS A 325 -10.45 16.66 -19.60
N VAL A 326 -10.70 16.74 -20.91
CA VAL A 326 -9.70 17.21 -21.86
C VAL A 326 -9.27 18.64 -21.52
N ASP A 327 -10.21 19.53 -21.22
CA ASP A 327 -9.94 20.91 -20.82
C ASP A 327 -9.07 20.96 -19.55
N VAL A 328 -9.40 20.14 -18.55
CA VAL A 328 -8.63 20.00 -17.30
C VAL A 328 -7.21 19.51 -17.59
N MET A 329 -7.05 18.50 -18.45
CA MET A 329 -5.74 17.96 -18.80
C MET A 329 -4.86 18.97 -19.54
N GLN A 330 -5.45 19.76 -20.45
CA GLN A 330 -4.75 20.87 -21.10
C GLN A 330 -4.26 21.89 -20.07
N ALA A 331 -5.11 22.31 -19.14
CA ALA A 331 -4.75 23.29 -18.12
C ALA A 331 -3.70 22.78 -17.10
N ILE A 332 -3.77 21.51 -16.68
CA ILE A 332 -2.83 20.92 -15.73
C ILE A 332 -1.45 20.71 -16.35
N SER A 333 -1.40 20.28 -17.62
CA SER A 333 -0.15 19.96 -18.30
C SER A 333 0.50 21.14 -19.03
N ALA A 334 -0.21 22.25 -19.18
CA ALA A 334 0.29 23.48 -19.81
C ALA A 334 1.57 24.00 -19.14
N ASP A 335 2.63 24.15 -19.92
CA ASP A 335 3.89 24.81 -19.53
C ASP A 335 3.74 26.34 -19.41
N GLU A 336 4.84 27.04 -19.14
CA GLU A 336 4.85 28.52 -19.03
C GLU A 336 4.40 29.26 -20.30
N ALA A 337 4.44 28.61 -21.48
CA ALA A 337 3.95 29.15 -22.74
C ALA A 337 2.49 28.76 -23.03
N GLY A 338 1.87 27.94 -22.17
CA GLY A 338 0.52 27.41 -22.35
C GLY A 338 0.45 26.17 -23.23
N ALA A 339 1.58 25.55 -23.57
CA ALA A 339 1.63 24.37 -24.42
C ALA A 339 1.57 23.07 -23.59
N ALA A 340 0.84 22.06 -24.09
CA ALA A 340 0.62 20.77 -23.45
C ALA A 340 1.29 19.60 -24.22
N ASP A 341 2.25 19.89 -25.09
CA ASP A 341 2.83 18.91 -26.03
C ASP A 341 3.49 17.73 -25.32
N GLU A 342 4.09 17.95 -24.14
CA GLU A 342 4.75 16.92 -23.34
C GLU A 342 3.75 15.83 -22.88
N LEU A 343 2.46 16.16 -22.71
CA LEU A 343 1.43 15.19 -22.34
C LEU A 343 1.19 14.14 -23.43
N TYR A 344 1.27 14.57 -24.69
CA TYR A 344 0.99 13.76 -25.88
C TYR A 344 2.25 13.25 -26.59
N ALA A 345 3.41 13.46 -25.99
CA ALA A 345 4.68 12.99 -26.51
C ALA A 345 4.89 11.47 -26.30
N ALA A 346 5.72 10.87 -27.16
CA ALA A 346 6.10 9.46 -27.15
C ALA A 346 4.90 8.49 -27.28
N GLU A 347 5.16 7.18 -27.19
CA GLU A 347 4.14 6.15 -27.45
C GLU A 347 2.96 6.21 -26.47
N ALA A 348 3.22 6.56 -25.21
CA ALA A 348 2.17 6.68 -24.20
C ALA A 348 1.26 7.89 -24.42
N GLY A 349 1.83 9.04 -24.82
CA GLY A 349 1.06 10.24 -25.10
C GLY A 349 0.23 10.09 -26.38
N GLU A 350 0.78 9.47 -27.42
CA GLU A 350 0.05 9.14 -28.64
C GLU A 350 -1.09 8.15 -28.40
N ALA A 351 -0.87 7.11 -27.58
CA ALA A 351 -1.91 6.17 -27.21
C ALA A 351 -3.02 6.85 -26.39
N LEU A 352 -2.67 7.80 -25.51
CA LEU A 352 -3.65 8.62 -24.80
C LEU A 352 -4.46 9.50 -25.77
N ALA A 353 -3.81 10.13 -26.76
CA ALA A 353 -4.49 10.92 -27.79
C ALA A 353 -5.45 10.07 -28.64
N ALA A 354 -5.03 8.86 -29.02
CA ALA A 354 -5.87 7.91 -29.73
C ALA A 354 -7.06 7.45 -28.89
N PHE A 355 -6.86 7.18 -27.59
CA PHE A 355 -7.93 6.86 -26.64
C PHE A 355 -8.96 7.99 -26.55
N TRP A 356 -8.52 9.24 -26.42
CA TRP A 356 -9.43 10.39 -26.42
C TRP A 356 -10.19 10.56 -27.73
N SER A 357 -9.53 10.32 -28.85
CA SER A 357 -10.16 10.37 -30.18
C SER A 357 -11.23 9.28 -30.32
N GLY A 358 -10.96 8.07 -29.83
CA GLY A 358 -11.94 6.97 -29.82
C GLY A 358 -13.17 7.27 -28.95
N LEU A 359 -12.99 7.97 -27.83
CA LEU A 359 -14.12 8.43 -27.01
C LEU A 359 -14.94 9.53 -27.70
N LEU A 360 -14.31 10.43 -28.45
CA LEU A 360 -15.02 11.42 -29.28
C LEU A 360 -15.86 10.74 -30.37
N GLU A 361 -15.34 9.71 -31.04
CA GLU A 361 -16.09 8.99 -32.07
C GLU A 361 -17.30 8.21 -31.50
N ALA A 362 -17.27 7.88 -30.21
CA ALA A 362 -18.32 7.17 -29.50
C ALA A 362 -19.45 8.06 -28.94
N GLU A 363 -19.51 9.35 -29.33
CA GLU A 363 -20.44 10.39 -28.86
C GLU A 363 -21.92 9.92 -28.81
N ALA A 364 -22.34 9.08 -29.76
CA ALA A 364 -23.71 8.60 -29.89
C ALA A 364 -24.11 7.41 -28.97
N SER A 365 -23.28 7.02 -27.99
CA SER A 365 -23.57 5.85 -27.14
C SER A 365 -24.71 6.06 -26.13
N GLY A 366 -25.01 7.32 -25.76
CA GLY A 366 -26.00 7.65 -24.73
C GLY A 366 -25.61 7.21 -23.31
N LEU A 367 -24.35 6.83 -23.08
CA LEU A 367 -23.87 6.35 -21.78
C LEU A 367 -23.82 7.50 -20.76
N THR A 368 -24.47 7.31 -19.62
CA THR A 368 -24.47 8.23 -18.49
C THR A 368 -23.83 7.61 -17.26
N VAL A 369 -23.04 8.38 -16.51
CA VAL A 369 -22.35 7.93 -15.30
C VAL A 369 -22.47 9.01 -14.22
N PRO A 370 -22.69 8.66 -12.94
CA PRO A 370 -22.55 9.61 -11.84
C PRO A 370 -21.14 10.22 -11.83
N PRO A 371 -20.97 11.55 -11.73
CA PRO A 371 -19.66 12.19 -11.85
C PRO A 371 -18.58 11.59 -10.93
N HIS A 372 -18.90 11.31 -9.66
CA HIS A 372 -17.95 10.71 -8.70
C HIS A 372 -17.43 9.31 -9.08
N GLU A 373 -18.11 8.57 -9.96
CA GLU A 373 -17.65 7.27 -10.47
C GLU A 373 -16.72 7.39 -11.68
N TRP A 374 -16.65 8.58 -12.30
CA TRP A 374 -15.87 8.83 -13.51
C TRP A 374 -14.39 8.41 -13.40
N PRO A 375 -13.65 8.68 -12.30
CA PRO A 375 -12.26 8.23 -12.19
C PRO A 375 -12.11 6.70 -12.30
N SER A 376 -13.06 5.94 -11.74
CA SER A 376 -13.07 4.48 -11.78
C SER A 376 -13.45 3.96 -13.18
N VAL A 377 -14.46 4.57 -13.80
CA VAL A 377 -14.88 4.25 -15.18
C VAL A 377 -13.75 4.53 -16.17
N LEU A 378 -13.07 5.66 -16.03
CA LEU A 378 -11.96 6.04 -16.90
C LEU A 378 -10.80 5.05 -16.83
N SER A 379 -10.43 4.63 -15.62
CA SER A 379 -9.41 3.60 -15.41
C SER A 379 -9.81 2.27 -16.08
N ALA A 380 -11.07 1.85 -15.93
CA ALA A 380 -11.58 0.65 -16.57
C ALA A 380 -11.54 0.73 -18.11
N LEU A 381 -11.92 1.87 -18.69
CA LEU A 381 -11.87 2.11 -20.14
C LEU A 381 -10.43 2.10 -20.66
N MET A 382 -9.50 2.77 -19.96
CA MET A 382 -8.08 2.82 -20.34
C MET A 382 -7.37 1.47 -20.19
N SER A 383 -7.79 0.63 -19.25
CA SER A 383 -7.15 -0.68 -18.99
C SER A 383 -7.21 -1.66 -20.18
N GLY A 384 -8.14 -1.43 -21.12
CA GLY A 384 -8.27 -2.21 -22.36
C GLY A 384 -7.27 -1.82 -23.44
N GLU A 385 -6.65 -0.64 -23.34
CA GLU A 385 -5.70 -0.13 -24.32
C GLU A 385 -4.26 -0.49 -23.96
N ALA A 386 -3.51 -1.02 -24.94
CA ALA A 386 -2.13 -1.42 -24.76
C ALA A 386 -1.17 -0.46 -25.47
N VAL A 387 -0.25 0.12 -24.71
CA VAL A 387 0.84 0.95 -25.23
C VAL A 387 2.02 0.07 -25.59
N ARG A 388 2.33 0.02 -26.88
CA ARG A 388 3.45 -0.75 -27.44
C ARG A 388 4.60 0.17 -27.80
N ARG A 389 5.83 -0.30 -27.61
CA ARG A 389 7.03 0.47 -27.97
C ARG A 389 7.22 0.47 -29.48
N ARG A 390 7.80 1.56 -30.01
CA ARG A 390 8.19 1.64 -31.43
C ARG A 390 9.56 1.04 -31.72
N LEU A 391 10.49 1.16 -30.77
CA LEU A 391 11.84 0.61 -30.90
C LEU A 391 11.87 -0.86 -30.44
N PRO A 392 12.36 -1.79 -31.27
CA PRO A 392 12.49 -3.18 -30.86
C PRO A 392 13.48 -3.29 -29.69
N GLY A 393 13.17 -4.18 -28.74
CA GLY A 393 14.08 -4.54 -27.66
C GLY A 393 15.32 -5.30 -28.16
N ASP A 394 16.07 -5.90 -27.24
CA ASP A 394 17.11 -6.86 -27.60
C ASP A 394 16.47 -8.03 -28.35
N PRO A 395 16.82 -8.27 -29.64
CA PRO A 395 16.14 -9.25 -30.48
C PRO A 395 16.31 -10.70 -29.99
N ARG A 396 17.25 -10.93 -29.05
CA ARG A 396 17.52 -12.25 -28.47
C ARG A 396 16.59 -12.60 -27.33
N VAL A 397 15.86 -11.65 -26.75
CA VAL A 397 14.97 -11.90 -25.60
C VAL A 397 13.56 -11.39 -25.85
N GLN A 398 12.59 -12.30 -25.77
CA GLN A 398 11.18 -11.99 -25.93
C GLN A 398 10.37 -12.41 -24.69
N ILE A 399 9.32 -11.65 -24.39
CA ILE A 399 8.32 -11.97 -23.38
C ILE A 399 6.99 -12.13 -24.13
N LEU A 400 6.42 -13.33 -24.07
CA LEU A 400 5.29 -13.73 -24.89
C LEU A 400 4.15 -14.30 -24.04
N GLY A 401 2.92 -14.02 -24.45
CA GLY A 401 1.77 -14.79 -24.01
C GLY A 401 1.78 -16.21 -24.62
N PRO A 402 1.14 -17.21 -23.98
CA PRO A 402 1.14 -18.59 -24.48
C PRO A 402 0.63 -18.75 -25.92
N MET A 403 -0.36 -17.95 -26.33
CA MET A 403 -0.88 -17.97 -27.70
C MET A 403 0.06 -17.33 -28.72
N GLU A 404 0.80 -16.28 -28.33
CA GLU A 404 1.71 -15.53 -29.19
C GLU A 404 3.00 -16.31 -29.47
N ALA A 405 3.39 -17.19 -28.54
CA ALA A 405 4.56 -18.06 -28.68
C ALA A 405 4.37 -19.22 -29.68
N ARG A 406 3.16 -19.46 -30.18
CA ARG A 406 2.91 -20.57 -31.11
C ARG A 406 3.69 -20.39 -32.40
N LEU A 407 4.31 -21.48 -32.86
CA LEU A 407 5.17 -21.53 -34.05
C LEU A 407 6.42 -20.63 -34.00
N GLN A 408 6.73 -20.03 -32.85
CA GLN A 408 8.01 -19.34 -32.63
C GLN A 408 9.07 -20.36 -32.21
N ALA A 409 10.31 -20.14 -32.63
CA ALA A 409 11.44 -21.01 -32.30
C ALA A 409 12.50 -20.22 -31.52
N PHE A 410 12.85 -20.73 -30.34
CA PHE A 410 13.90 -20.18 -29.48
C PHE A 410 14.83 -21.30 -29.02
N ASP A 411 16.10 -20.99 -28.77
CA ASP A 411 17.06 -21.94 -28.22
C ASP A 411 16.72 -22.27 -26.74
N PHE A 412 16.27 -21.26 -25.99
CA PHE A 412 15.87 -21.40 -24.59
C PHE A 412 14.45 -20.87 -24.32
N VAL A 413 13.58 -21.70 -23.77
CA VAL A 413 12.21 -21.31 -23.40
C VAL A 413 12.01 -21.42 -21.90
N ILE A 414 11.46 -20.37 -21.30
CA ILE A 414 11.04 -20.33 -19.91
C ILE A 414 9.52 -20.39 -19.86
N LEU A 415 8.95 -21.38 -19.18
CA LEU A 415 7.52 -21.47 -18.89
C LEU A 415 7.28 -20.97 -17.45
N GLY A 416 6.85 -19.72 -17.33
CA GLY A 416 6.76 -19.01 -16.06
C GLY A 416 5.37 -19.05 -15.41
N GLY A 417 5.33 -19.09 -14.07
CA GLY A 417 4.07 -19.00 -13.33
C GLY A 417 3.26 -20.31 -13.31
N LEU A 418 3.93 -21.46 -13.23
CA LEU A 418 3.31 -22.80 -13.20
C LEU A 418 2.69 -23.12 -11.83
N ASN A 419 1.77 -22.27 -11.38
CA ASN A 419 0.91 -22.46 -10.22
C ASN A 419 -0.55 -22.69 -10.64
N GLU A 420 -1.27 -23.49 -9.87
CA GLU A 420 -2.71 -23.68 -10.05
C GLU A 420 -3.47 -22.36 -9.92
N GLY A 421 -4.33 -22.09 -10.90
CA GLY A 421 -5.07 -20.84 -11.03
C GLY A 421 -4.35 -19.74 -11.80
N THR A 422 -3.04 -19.88 -12.02
CA THR A 422 -2.23 -19.00 -12.90
C THR A 422 -2.02 -19.68 -14.26
N TRP A 423 -1.38 -20.85 -14.27
CA TRP A 423 -1.21 -21.68 -15.46
C TRP A 423 -1.43 -23.15 -15.12
N PRO A 424 -2.67 -23.66 -15.26
CA PRO A 424 -3.81 -23.03 -15.95
C PRO A 424 -4.54 -21.94 -15.16
N GLN A 425 -5.10 -20.97 -15.90
CA GLN A 425 -6.02 -19.97 -15.34
C GLN A 425 -7.34 -20.60 -14.89
N ARG A 426 -7.91 -20.12 -13.79
CA ARG A 426 -9.24 -20.57 -13.34
C ARG A 426 -10.30 -20.24 -14.38
N THR A 427 -11.05 -21.24 -14.82
CA THR A 427 -12.21 -21.04 -15.67
C THR A 427 -13.29 -20.28 -14.89
N ARG A 428 -13.62 -19.07 -15.34
CA ARG A 428 -14.78 -18.34 -14.81
C ARG A 428 -16.05 -18.87 -15.46
N ASN A 429 -17.07 -19.10 -14.64
CA ASN A 429 -18.41 -19.31 -15.18
C ASN A 429 -18.90 -18.00 -15.80
N ASP A 430 -19.68 -18.14 -16.86
CA ASP A 430 -20.27 -17.00 -17.56
C ASP A 430 -21.43 -16.44 -16.73
N PRO A 431 -21.53 -15.11 -16.58
CA PRO A 431 -22.54 -14.51 -15.71
C PRO A 431 -23.96 -14.59 -16.31
N TRP A 432 -24.10 -14.87 -17.61
CA TRP A 432 -25.41 -14.96 -18.28
C TRP A 432 -25.80 -16.40 -18.64
N LEU A 433 -24.83 -17.22 -19.05
CA LEU A 433 -25.08 -18.57 -19.58
C LEU A 433 -24.45 -19.67 -18.71
N ASN A 434 -25.29 -20.45 -18.03
CA ASN A 434 -24.82 -21.63 -17.32
C ASN A 434 -24.33 -22.73 -18.29
N ARG A 435 -23.61 -23.73 -17.76
CA ARG A 435 -23.00 -24.79 -18.57
C ARG A 435 -24.02 -25.57 -19.44
N PRO A 436 -25.19 -26.01 -18.92
CA PRO A 436 -26.23 -26.62 -19.75
C PRO A 436 -26.69 -25.72 -20.91
N MET A 437 -26.96 -24.44 -20.65
CA MET A 437 -27.39 -23.49 -21.69
C MET A 437 -26.34 -23.36 -22.80
N LYS A 438 -25.06 -23.23 -22.45
CA LYS A 438 -23.96 -23.19 -23.43
C LYS A 438 -23.93 -24.44 -24.30
N ARG A 439 -24.02 -25.62 -23.67
CA ARG A 439 -24.04 -26.91 -24.36
C ARG A 439 -25.23 -27.01 -25.32
N ASP A 440 -26.44 -26.66 -24.86
CA ASP A 440 -27.67 -26.79 -25.64
C ASP A 440 -27.68 -25.82 -26.83
N MET A 441 -26.98 -24.69 -26.71
CA MET A 441 -26.72 -23.73 -27.80
C MET A 441 -25.54 -24.13 -28.71
N GLY A 442 -24.86 -25.24 -28.44
CA GLY A 442 -23.67 -25.67 -29.18
C GLY A 442 -22.44 -24.78 -28.98
N LEU A 443 -22.41 -23.96 -27.91
CA LEU A 443 -21.27 -23.15 -27.51
C LEU A 443 -20.24 -24.00 -26.76
N GLU A 444 -18.96 -23.68 -26.94
CA GLU A 444 -17.87 -24.38 -26.28
C GLU A 444 -17.84 -24.11 -24.77
N PRO A 445 -17.56 -25.13 -23.94
CA PRO A 445 -17.47 -24.96 -22.49
C PRO A 445 -16.23 -24.13 -22.10
N PRO A 446 -16.26 -23.42 -20.95
CA PRO A 446 -15.11 -22.66 -20.44
C PRO A 446 -13.81 -23.48 -20.33
N GLU A 447 -13.94 -24.77 -20.03
CA GLU A 447 -12.87 -25.77 -19.93
C GLU A 447 -12.05 -25.91 -21.22
N ARG A 448 -12.57 -25.48 -22.38
CA ARG A 448 -11.78 -25.39 -23.62
C ARG A 448 -10.54 -24.49 -23.45
N ARG A 449 -10.64 -23.42 -22.65
CA ARG A 449 -9.49 -22.54 -22.37
C ARG A 449 -8.39 -23.29 -21.61
N LEU A 450 -8.78 -24.24 -20.75
CA LEU A 450 -7.84 -25.12 -20.06
C LEU A 450 -7.12 -26.04 -21.05
N GLY A 451 -7.85 -26.61 -22.03
CA GLY A 451 -7.24 -27.39 -23.12
C GLY A 451 -6.28 -26.58 -23.98
N ALA A 452 -6.66 -25.36 -24.37
CA ALA A 452 -5.77 -24.47 -25.12
C ALA A 452 -4.49 -24.12 -24.33
N ALA A 453 -4.61 -23.81 -23.04
CA ALA A 453 -3.46 -23.52 -22.20
C ALA A 453 -2.57 -24.75 -21.95
N ALA A 454 -3.15 -25.96 -21.89
CA ALA A 454 -2.40 -27.22 -21.82
C ALA A 454 -1.64 -27.50 -23.12
N HIS A 455 -2.25 -27.18 -24.27
CA HIS A 455 -1.60 -27.27 -25.56
C HIS A 455 -0.39 -26.33 -25.62
N ASP A 456 -0.54 -25.09 -25.16
CA ASP A 456 0.56 -24.12 -25.15
C ASP A 456 1.70 -24.56 -24.21
N PHE A 457 1.37 -25.14 -23.05
CA PHE A 457 2.37 -25.79 -22.18
C PHE A 457 3.12 -26.92 -22.90
N ALA A 458 2.40 -27.81 -23.58
CA ALA A 458 3.02 -28.91 -24.33
C ALA A 458 3.91 -28.42 -25.48
N GLN A 459 3.49 -27.37 -26.20
CA GLN A 459 4.30 -26.75 -27.25
C GLN A 459 5.56 -26.08 -26.69
N GLY A 460 5.46 -25.40 -25.54
CA GLY A 460 6.60 -24.79 -24.87
C GLY A 460 7.67 -25.81 -24.44
N MET A 461 7.27 -27.05 -24.15
CA MET A 461 8.20 -28.16 -23.90
C MET A 461 8.97 -28.63 -25.14
N GLY A 462 8.71 -28.08 -26.33
CA GLY A 462 9.38 -28.44 -27.59
C GLY A 462 10.76 -27.80 -27.79
N ALA A 463 11.16 -26.79 -27.01
CA ALA A 463 12.41 -26.05 -27.21
C ALA A 463 13.68 -26.83 -26.80
N LYS A 464 14.83 -26.54 -27.41
CA LYS A 464 16.09 -27.28 -27.15
C LYS A 464 16.45 -27.28 -25.66
N ARG A 465 16.27 -26.15 -24.99
CA ARG A 465 16.43 -25.98 -23.54
C ARG A 465 15.16 -25.37 -22.94
N VAL A 466 14.71 -25.90 -21.80
CA VAL A 466 13.46 -25.46 -21.13
C VAL A 466 13.70 -25.21 -19.65
N LEU A 467 13.16 -24.10 -19.12
CA LEU A 467 13.06 -23.83 -17.69
C LEU A 467 11.60 -23.71 -17.28
N LEU A 468 11.17 -24.56 -16.35
CA LEU A 468 9.86 -24.49 -15.71
C LEU A 468 10.00 -23.71 -14.41
N SER A 469 9.14 -22.72 -14.16
CA SER A 469 9.18 -21.97 -12.89
C SER A 469 7.85 -21.83 -12.17
N ARG A 470 7.94 -21.75 -10.85
CA ARG A 470 6.84 -21.37 -9.97
C ARG A 470 7.31 -20.68 -8.69
N ALA A 471 6.48 -19.79 -8.13
CA ALA A 471 6.62 -19.31 -6.76
C ALA A 471 5.79 -20.14 -5.75
N THR A 472 6.33 -20.41 -4.56
CA THR A 472 5.63 -21.11 -3.46
C THR A 472 4.66 -20.22 -2.68
N ARG A 473 4.80 -18.90 -2.79
CA ARG A 473 3.89 -17.91 -2.21
C ARG A 473 3.53 -16.83 -3.22
N ALA A 474 2.26 -16.44 -3.24
CA ALA A 474 1.73 -15.30 -3.97
C ALA A 474 0.86 -14.49 -3.01
N ASP A 475 1.03 -13.17 -2.97
CA ASP A 475 0.35 -12.26 -2.02
C ASP A 475 0.41 -12.74 -0.55
N GLY A 476 1.54 -13.32 -0.15
CA GLY A 476 1.76 -13.87 1.20
C GLY A 476 1.14 -15.25 1.46
N ALA A 477 0.23 -15.72 0.61
CA ALA A 477 -0.45 -17.01 0.71
C ALA A 477 0.34 -18.14 0.01
N PRO A 478 0.32 -19.38 0.52
CA PRO A 478 0.95 -20.52 -0.15
C PRO A 478 0.22 -20.87 -1.46
N THR A 479 0.99 -21.29 -2.47
CA THR A 479 0.46 -21.70 -3.79
C THR A 479 0.59 -23.21 -4.01
N VAL A 480 -0.24 -23.74 -4.90
CA VAL A 480 -0.19 -25.14 -5.34
C VAL A 480 0.47 -25.20 -6.73
N ALA A 481 1.37 -26.16 -6.94
CA ALA A 481 2.01 -26.37 -8.24
C ALA A 481 0.98 -26.70 -9.32
N SER A 482 1.19 -26.24 -10.55
CA SER A 482 0.36 -26.59 -11.71
C SER A 482 0.16 -28.09 -11.82
N ARG A 483 -1.07 -28.53 -12.07
CA ARG A 483 -1.41 -29.95 -12.27
C ARG A 483 -0.60 -30.60 -13.38
N TRP A 484 -0.20 -29.85 -14.40
CA TRP A 484 0.61 -30.40 -15.51
C TRP A 484 2.04 -30.63 -15.08
N LEU A 485 2.60 -29.71 -14.28
CA LEU A 485 3.90 -29.89 -13.66
C LEU A 485 3.88 -31.11 -12.74
N GLN A 486 2.87 -31.23 -11.88
CA GLN A 486 2.72 -32.39 -10.98
C GLN A 486 2.63 -33.71 -11.75
N ARG A 487 1.84 -33.76 -12.83
CA ARG A 487 1.71 -34.97 -13.67
C ARG A 487 3.01 -35.30 -14.40
N LEU A 488 3.70 -34.30 -14.93
CA LEU A 488 5.00 -34.45 -15.57
C LEU A 488 6.05 -35.03 -14.61
N THR A 489 6.19 -34.45 -13.41
CA THR A 489 7.16 -34.92 -12.41
C THR A 489 6.79 -36.30 -11.87
N THR A 490 5.48 -36.59 -11.72
CA THR A 490 5.00 -37.91 -11.30
C THR A 490 5.36 -38.99 -12.33
N LEU A 491 5.12 -38.74 -13.62
CA LEU A 491 5.43 -39.69 -14.68
C LEU A 491 6.94 -39.83 -14.93
N ALA A 492 7.70 -38.75 -14.79
CA ALA A 492 9.17 -38.79 -14.90
C ALA A 492 9.78 -39.65 -13.77
N GLY A 493 9.30 -39.45 -12.54
CA GLY A 493 9.81 -40.08 -11.33
C GLY A 493 10.65 -39.12 -10.47
N PRO A 494 10.82 -39.44 -9.17
CA PRO A 494 11.41 -38.53 -8.19
C PRO A 494 12.88 -38.16 -8.49
N ASP A 495 13.69 -39.10 -8.96
CA ASP A 495 15.11 -38.84 -9.23
C ASP A 495 15.32 -37.88 -10.41
N ILE A 496 14.51 -38.01 -11.47
CA ILE A 496 14.54 -37.10 -12.62
C ILE A 496 14.03 -35.72 -12.20
N ALA A 497 12.95 -35.66 -11.41
CA ALA A 497 12.42 -34.41 -10.90
C ALA A 497 13.45 -33.67 -10.02
N ALA A 498 14.13 -34.38 -9.11
CA ALA A 498 15.20 -33.81 -8.28
C ALA A 498 16.38 -33.31 -9.13
N ALA A 499 16.73 -34.02 -10.22
CA ALA A 499 17.76 -33.56 -11.15
C ALA A 499 17.35 -32.28 -11.88
N MET A 500 16.08 -32.17 -12.31
CA MET A 500 15.52 -30.93 -12.89
C MET A 500 15.58 -29.77 -11.88
N GLU A 501 15.21 -30.02 -10.62
CA GLU A 501 15.26 -29.03 -9.54
C GLU A 501 16.69 -28.56 -9.25
N THR A 502 17.64 -29.50 -9.20
CA THR A 502 19.06 -29.19 -8.97
C THR A 502 19.62 -28.31 -10.08
N ARG A 503 19.21 -28.50 -11.34
CA ARG A 503 19.62 -27.60 -12.44
C ARG A 503 18.98 -26.21 -12.34
N GLY A 504 17.72 -26.13 -11.87
CA GLY A 504 16.99 -24.86 -11.79
C GLY A 504 17.29 -24.02 -10.55
N ILE A 505 17.62 -24.64 -9.41
CA ILE A 505 17.87 -23.94 -8.13
C ILE A 505 19.05 -22.97 -8.20
N ARG A 506 19.98 -23.16 -9.14
CA ARG A 506 21.11 -22.25 -9.35
C ARG A 506 20.64 -20.81 -9.60
N TYR A 507 19.51 -20.60 -10.29
CA TYR A 507 19.02 -19.26 -10.59
C TYR A 507 18.46 -18.57 -9.34
N SER A 508 17.73 -19.29 -8.49
CA SER A 508 17.24 -18.74 -7.22
C SER A 508 18.37 -18.52 -6.21
N GLN A 509 19.41 -19.35 -6.24
CA GLN A 509 20.64 -19.11 -5.46
C GLN A 509 21.37 -17.85 -5.93
N LEU A 510 21.54 -17.67 -7.25
CA LEU A 510 22.13 -16.46 -7.81
C LEU A 510 21.30 -15.21 -7.48
N ALA A 511 19.98 -15.29 -7.57
CA ALA A 511 19.07 -14.22 -7.16
C ALA A 511 19.25 -13.85 -5.69
N ALA A 512 19.32 -14.85 -4.80
CA ALA A 512 19.55 -14.62 -3.38
C ALA A 512 20.94 -14.04 -3.05
N LEU A 513 21.93 -14.24 -3.92
CA LEU A 513 23.27 -13.67 -3.75
C LEU A 513 23.37 -12.24 -4.29
N LEU A 514 22.60 -11.89 -5.31
CA LEU A 514 22.73 -10.61 -6.03
C LEU A 514 22.55 -9.39 -5.11
N ASP A 515 21.56 -9.45 -4.22
CA ASP A 515 21.21 -8.36 -3.30
C ASP A 515 21.73 -8.60 -1.87
N ARG A 516 22.50 -9.68 -1.65
CA ARG A 516 23.06 -9.98 -0.33
C ARG A 516 24.30 -9.12 -0.10
N GLN A 517 24.24 -8.27 0.93
CA GLN A 517 25.41 -7.57 1.41
C GLN A 517 26.49 -8.58 1.85
N ALA A 518 27.75 -8.29 1.52
CA ALA A 518 28.87 -9.11 1.97
C ALA A 518 28.98 -9.10 3.51
N GLY A 519 28.94 -10.28 4.14
CA GLY A 519 29.10 -10.47 5.58
C GLY A 519 27.83 -10.89 6.33
N ASP A 520 27.96 -11.08 7.64
CA ASP A 520 26.84 -11.40 8.53
C ASP A 520 25.96 -10.16 8.79
N VAL A 521 24.65 -10.38 8.95
CA VAL A 521 23.72 -9.33 9.38
C VAL A 521 24.12 -8.88 10.78
N ARG A 522 24.39 -7.58 10.95
CA ARG A 522 24.74 -6.98 12.24
C ARG A 522 23.57 -6.10 12.71
N PRO A 523 22.71 -6.59 13.64
CA PRO A 523 21.66 -5.77 14.22
C PRO A 523 22.22 -4.50 14.85
N ALA A 524 21.47 -3.40 14.80
CA ALA A 524 21.86 -2.19 15.53
C ALA A 524 21.91 -2.47 17.04
N ASN A 525 22.92 -1.94 17.72
CA ASN A 525 22.91 -1.89 19.18
C ASN A 525 21.90 -0.85 19.67
N ARG A 526 21.32 -1.10 20.85
CA ARG A 526 20.47 -0.11 21.52
C ARG A 526 21.24 1.21 21.72
N PRO A 527 20.76 2.34 21.17
CA PRO A 527 21.53 3.57 21.17
C PRO A 527 21.56 4.23 22.55
N ALA A 528 22.74 4.77 22.89
CA ALA A 528 23.00 5.56 24.09
C ALA A 528 23.99 6.71 23.77
N PRO A 529 23.63 7.65 22.87
CA PRO A 529 24.49 8.75 22.46
C PRO A 529 24.92 9.61 23.65
N LYS A 530 26.18 10.07 23.63
CA LYS A 530 26.80 10.91 24.66
C LYS A 530 27.12 12.29 24.06
N PRO A 531 26.12 13.17 23.87
CA PRO A 531 26.38 14.50 23.34
C PRO A 531 27.34 15.28 24.26
N PRO A 532 28.19 16.16 23.71
CA PRO A 532 29.01 17.08 24.51
C PRO A 532 28.14 17.91 25.46
N LEU A 533 28.66 18.28 26.63
CA LEU A 533 27.89 19.03 27.64
C LEU A 533 27.29 20.34 27.10
N ALA A 534 27.98 21.01 26.18
CA ALA A 534 27.50 22.24 25.54
C ALA A 534 26.22 22.04 24.69
N ALA A 535 25.98 20.83 24.17
CA ALA A 535 24.81 20.49 23.35
C ALA A 535 23.65 19.89 24.17
N ARG A 536 23.81 19.75 25.49
CA ARG A 536 22.76 19.23 26.37
C ARG A 536 21.78 20.35 26.76
N PRO A 537 20.48 20.04 26.89
CA PRO A 537 19.48 21.05 27.23
C PRO A 537 19.73 21.60 28.64
N LYS A 538 19.77 22.93 28.75
CA LYS A 538 19.83 23.65 30.04
C LYS A 538 18.45 23.94 30.63
N THR A 539 17.40 23.66 29.87
CA THR A 539 16.01 23.91 30.26
C THR A 539 15.15 22.76 29.77
N LEU A 540 14.31 22.18 30.63
CA LEU A 540 13.29 21.21 30.26
C LEU A 540 11.96 21.53 30.93
N SER A 541 10.86 21.19 30.27
CA SER A 541 9.54 21.21 30.92
C SER A 541 9.34 20.04 31.88
N VAL A 542 8.39 20.17 32.81
CA VAL A 542 7.95 19.06 33.68
C VAL A 542 7.58 17.80 32.87
N THR A 543 6.85 17.97 31.77
CA THR A 543 6.50 16.87 30.84
C THR A 543 7.72 16.27 30.13
N GLU A 544 8.76 17.06 29.87
CA GLU A 544 10.03 16.60 29.32
C GLU A 544 10.87 15.86 30.35
N ILE A 545 10.74 16.15 31.65
CA ILE A 545 11.37 15.35 32.72
C ILE A 545 10.80 13.94 32.76
N GLU A 546 9.48 13.78 32.66
CA GLU A 546 8.84 12.46 32.54
C GLU A 546 9.42 11.69 31.34
N ARG A 547 9.58 12.38 30.20
CA ARG A 547 10.20 11.79 29.02
C ARG A 547 11.68 11.45 29.23
N LEU A 548 12.45 12.28 29.92
CA LEU A 548 13.85 12.00 30.26
C LEU A 548 13.99 10.76 31.14
N VAL A 549 13.05 10.53 32.07
CA VAL A 549 13.04 9.33 32.92
C VAL A 549 12.74 8.07 32.11
N ARG A 550 11.85 8.16 31.12
CA ARG A 550 11.35 7.00 30.35
C ARG A 550 12.17 6.69 29.11
N ASP A 551 12.43 7.71 28.29
CA ASP A 551 13.16 7.63 27.03
C ASP A 551 14.09 8.84 26.86
N PRO A 552 15.26 8.83 27.52
CA PRO A 552 16.29 9.85 27.36
C PRO A 552 16.65 10.12 25.90
N TYR A 553 16.67 9.10 25.04
CA TYR A 553 17.01 9.28 23.63
C TYR A 553 16.07 10.27 22.92
N ALA A 554 14.80 10.34 23.30
CA ALA A 554 13.87 11.32 22.76
C ALA A 554 14.22 12.77 23.14
N ILE A 555 14.83 12.99 24.31
CA ILE A 555 15.35 14.30 24.72
C ILE A 555 16.59 14.65 23.89
N PHE A 556 17.50 13.68 23.69
CA PHE A 556 18.65 13.86 22.81
C PHE A 556 18.24 14.21 21.37
N ALA A 557 17.32 13.44 20.78
CA ALA A 557 16.86 13.70 19.41
C ALA A 557 16.18 15.07 19.28
N ARG A 558 15.33 15.45 20.25
CA ARG A 558 14.59 16.71 20.22
C ARG A 558 15.47 17.94 20.47
N HIS A 559 16.35 17.89 21.47
CA HIS A 559 17.08 19.07 21.95
C HIS A 559 18.52 19.14 21.49
N SER A 560 19.20 18.00 21.31
CA SER A 560 20.60 17.98 20.86
C SER A 560 20.74 17.85 19.35
N LEU A 561 19.84 17.10 18.69
CA LEU A 561 19.81 17.01 17.22
C LEU A 561 18.80 17.98 16.58
N GLU A 562 17.99 18.68 17.39
CA GLU A 562 16.92 19.59 16.95
C GLU A 562 15.91 18.95 16.00
N LEU A 563 15.68 17.63 16.13
CA LEU A 563 14.74 16.90 15.31
C LEU A 563 13.32 17.09 15.86
N GLN A 564 12.39 17.43 14.98
CA GLN A 564 10.98 17.57 15.31
C GLN A 564 10.19 16.57 14.47
N PRO A 565 9.21 15.85 15.07
CA PRO A 565 8.29 15.05 14.28
C PRO A 565 7.52 15.96 13.32
N VAL A 566 7.29 15.45 12.12
CA VAL A 566 6.54 16.12 11.07
C VAL A 566 5.13 15.56 11.07
N ASP A 567 4.13 16.43 10.96
CA ASP A 567 2.73 16.02 10.96
C ASP A 567 2.40 15.15 9.74
N PRO A 568 1.45 14.21 9.88
CA PRO A 568 0.97 13.41 8.76
C PRO A 568 0.33 14.30 7.68
N ILE A 569 0.28 13.78 6.46
CA ILE A 569 -0.40 14.42 5.33
C ILE A 569 -1.90 14.19 5.48
N GLY A 570 -2.70 15.26 5.52
CA GLY A 570 -4.15 15.16 5.64
C GLY A 570 -4.61 14.42 6.90
N GLY A 571 -3.98 14.71 8.04
CA GLY A 571 -4.31 14.13 9.32
C GLY A 571 -5.72 14.48 9.78
N GLU A 572 -6.33 13.52 10.46
CA GLU A 572 -7.54 13.75 11.24
C GLU A 572 -7.15 14.27 12.63
N PRO A 573 -7.94 15.19 13.22
CA PRO A 573 -7.81 15.59 14.61
C PRO A 573 -7.67 14.37 15.54
N GLY A 574 -6.59 14.36 16.31
CA GLY A 574 -6.21 13.24 17.17
C GLY A 574 -6.63 13.43 18.64
N ALA A 575 -6.25 12.46 19.47
CA ALA A 575 -6.54 12.51 20.91
C ALA A 575 -5.88 13.72 21.61
N ALA A 576 -4.74 14.19 21.10
CA ALA A 576 -4.06 15.38 21.62
C ALA A 576 -4.88 16.65 21.33
N ASP A 577 -5.39 16.80 20.10
CA ASP A 577 -6.21 17.95 19.69
C ASP A 577 -7.52 17.99 20.47
N LYS A 578 -8.17 16.84 20.67
CA LYS A 578 -9.30 16.71 21.60
C LYS A 578 -8.95 17.20 23.01
N GLY A 579 -7.77 16.83 23.50
CA GLY A 579 -7.26 17.26 24.81
C GLY A 579 -7.19 18.77 24.90
N ASN A 580 -6.49 19.40 23.95
CA ASN A 580 -6.30 20.84 23.91
C ASN A 580 -7.64 21.59 23.83
N LEU A 581 -8.54 21.20 22.92
CA LEU A 581 -9.88 21.83 22.80
C LEU A 581 -10.67 21.80 24.10
N ILE A 582 -10.62 20.67 24.82
CA ILE A 582 -11.30 20.54 26.11
C ILE A 582 -10.63 21.43 27.16
N HIS A 583 -9.31 21.45 27.22
CA HIS A 583 -8.58 22.29 28.19
C HIS A 583 -8.84 23.78 27.93
N ASP A 584 -8.75 24.21 26.67
CA ASP A 584 -8.98 25.59 26.25
C ASP A 584 -10.41 26.04 26.61
N ALA A 585 -11.42 25.21 26.31
CA ALA A 585 -12.81 25.49 26.66
C ALA A 585 -13.03 25.62 28.18
N LEU A 586 -12.42 24.74 28.98
CA LEU A 586 -12.52 24.80 30.44
C LEU A 586 -11.79 26.02 31.02
N ALA A 587 -10.61 26.36 30.49
CA ALA A 587 -9.85 27.53 30.90
C ALA A 587 -10.59 28.83 30.58
N GLU A 588 -11.10 28.96 29.37
CA GLU A 588 -11.90 30.11 28.93
C GLU A 588 -13.16 30.26 29.79
N PHE A 589 -13.90 29.18 30.00
CA PHE A 589 -15.09 29.17 30.85
C PHE A 589 -14.77 29.62 32.29
N LEU A 590 -13.77 29.03 32.94
CA LEU A 590 -13.43 29.40 34.32
C LEU A 590 -12.90 30.84 34.44
N SER A 591 -12.32 31.39 33.38
CA SER A 591 -11.81 32.77 33.38
C SER A 591 -12.91 33.82 33.18
N THR A 592 -14.01 33.45 32.52
CA THR A 592 -15.09 34.37 32.12
C THR A 592 -16.35 34.22 32.97
N TRP A 593 -16.59 33.05 33.54
CA TRP A 593 -17.81 32.76 34.30
C TRP A 593 -17.77 33.27 35.74
N THR A 594 -18.75 34.09 36.11
CA THR A 594 -18.91 34.63 37.47
C THR A 594 -20.23 34.25 38.15
N GLY A 595 -21.04 33.41 37.50
CA GLY A 595 -22.36 32.97 38.00
C GLY A 595 -22.31 31.74 38.90
N PRO A 596 -23.46 31.25 39.39
CA PRO A 596 -23.55 29.97 40.10
C PRO A 596 -23.21 28.79 39.17
N PHE A 597 -22.66 27.71 39.73
CA PHE A 597 -22.37 26.47 38.98
C PHE A 597 -23.63 25.58 38.87
N ASP A 598 -24.62 26.04 38.10
CA ASP A 598 -25.87 25.34 37.82
C ASP A 598 -26.08 25.11 36.31
N GLU A 599 -27.31 24.86 35.86
CA GLU A 599 -27.62 24.65 34.43
C GLU A 599 -27.22 25.84 33.53
N THR A 600 -27.17 27.07 34.08
CA THR A 600 -26.72 28.25 33.32
C THR A 600 -25.23 28.19 33.02
N ALA A 601 -24.43 27.68 33.98
CA ALA A 601 -23.00 27.43 33.79
C ALA A 601 -22.74 26.35 32.74
N VAL A 602 -23.54 25.27 32.72
CA VAL A 602 -23.46 24.24 31.68
C VAL A 602 -23.71 24.86 30.31
N THR A 603 -24.76 25.67 30.19
CA THR A 603 -25.10 26.33 28.92
C THR A 603 -23.97 27.23 28.42
N ALA A 604 -23.40 28.07 29.29
CA ALA A 604 -22.29 28.95 28.93
C ALA A 604 -21.03 28.17 28.49
N LEU A 605 -20.69 27.06 29.16
CA LEU A 605 -19.57 26.21 28.77
C LEU A 605 -19.83 25.50 27.43
N LEU A 606 -21.08 25.13 27.13
CA LEU A 606 -21.46 24.59 25.83
C LEU A 606 -21.35 25.63 24.71
N GLU A 607 -21.71 26.88 24.96
CA GLU A 607 -21.56 27.96 23.97
C GLU A 607 -20.09 28.18 23.60
N ILE A 608 -19.18 28.28 24.58
CA ILE A 608 -17.73 28.34 24.36
C ILE A 608 -17.24 27.10 23.60
N GLY A 609 -17.73 25.92 23.99
CA GLY A 609 -17.41 24.66 23.31
C GLY A 609 -17.84 24.65 21.85
N GLU A 610 -18.96 25.26 21.48
CA GLU A 610 -19.39 25.30 20.09
C GLU A 610 -18.51 26.17 19.21
N GLU A 611 -18.04 27.30 19.71
CA GLU A 611 -17.09 28.15 18.99
C GLU A 611 -15.76 27.41 18.78
N LEU A 612 -15.21 26.79 19.83
CA LEU A 612 -13.93 26.09 19.75
C LEU A 612 -13.98 24.82 18.91
N PHE A 613 -15.12 24.12 18.89
CA PHE A 613 -15.29 22.90 18.10
C PHE A 613 -15.80 23.15 16.68
N GLU A 614 -16.23 24.37 16.31
CA GLU A 614 -16.69 24.72 14.95
C GLU A 614 -15.73 24.26 13.84
N PRO A 615 -14.38 24.40 13.96
CA PRO A 615 -13.47 23.90 12.94
C PRO A 615 -13.61 22.39 12.65
N LEU A 616 -14.07 21.61 13.63
CA LEU A 616 -14.30 20.16 13.48
C LEU A 616 -15.55 19.82 12.65
N ASP A 617 -16.37 20.79 12.26
CA ASP A 617 -17.49 20.55 11.33
C ASP A 617 -17.01 20.08 9.96
N ALA A 618 -15.74 20.36 9.61
CA ALA A 618 -15.05 19.75 8.46
C ALA A 618 -14.88 18.22 8.61
N PHE A 619 -15.04 17.67 9.82
CA PHE A 619 -14.92 16.26 10.17
C PHE A 619 -16.19 15.75 10.88
N PRO A 620 -17.32 15.58 10.16
CA PRO A 620 -18.60 15.26 10.78
C PRO A 620 -18.58 14.02 11.69
N ALA A 621 -17.80 13.00 11.33
CA ALA A 621 -17.65 11.78 12.13
C ALA A 621 -16.92 12.03 13.47
N ILE A 622 -15.89 12.87 13.46
CA ILE A 622 -15.13 13.24 14.67
C ILE A 622 -16.00 14.14 15.54
N ARG A 623 -16.62 15.17 14.95
CA ARG A 623 -17.57 16.05 15.62
C ARG A 623 -18.69 15.27 16.29
N ALA A 624 -19.34 14.35 15.56
CA ALA A 624 -20.39 13.50 16.09
C ALA A 624 -19.92 12.59 17.24
N LEU A 625 -18.63 12.26 17.31
CA LEU A 625 -18.08 11.45 18.40
C LEU A 625 -17.64 12.29 19.61
N TRP A 626 -17.01 13.44 19.37
CA TRP A 626 -16.38 14.25 20.41
C TRP A 626 -17.35 15.22 21.05
N TRP A 627 -18.26 15.81 20.28
CA TRP A 627 -19.22 16.78 20.80
C TRP A 627 -20.14 16.19 21.88
N PRO A 628 -20.79 15.03 21.70
CA PRO A 628 -21.60 14.43 22.77
C PRO A 628 -20.77 13.97 23.98
N ARG A 629 -19.45 13.78 23.83
CA ARG A 629 -18.55 13.51 24.96
C ARG A 629 -18.22 14.80 25.70
N PHE A 630 -17.99 15.89 24.98
CA PHE A 630 -17.78 17.21 25.56
C PHE A 630 -19.02 17.68 26.33
N GLN A 631 -20.23 17.51 25.79
CA GLN A 631 -21.46 17.87 26.49
C GLN A 631 -21.58 17.21 27.86
N ARG A 632 -21.31 15.90 27.93
CA ARG A 632 -21.27 15.16 29.20
C ARG A 632 -20.13 15.60 30.12
N ILE A 633 -18.98 15.98 29.55
CA ILE A 633 -17.86 16.54 30.32
C ILE A 633 -18.28 17.88 30.92
N ALA A 634 -18.95 18.76 30.16
CA ALA A 634 -19.42 20.05 30.63
C ALA A 634 -20.39 19.89 31.83
N GLU A 635 -21.39 19.02 31.71
CA GLU A 635 -22.30 18.70 32.81
C GLU A 635 -21.56 18.16 34.05
N GLY A 636 -20.69 17.16 33.85
CA GLY A 636 -19.93 16.55 34.94
C GLY A 636 -18.93 17.52 35.59
N PHE A 637 -18.34 18.41 34.80
CA PHE A 637 -17.37 19.41 35.26
C PHE A 637 -18.05 20.50 36.07
N VAL A 638 -19.19 21.02 35.61
CA VAL A 638 -19.98 22.00 36.38
C VAL A 638 -20.47 21.38 37.69
N ALA A 639 -20.89 20.12 37.68
CA ALA A 639 -21.28 19.41 38.91
C ALA A 639 -20.11 19.21 39.90
N PHE A 640 -18.89 19.02 39.38
CA PHE A 640 -17.66 19.01 40.18
C PHE A 640 -17.38 20.40 40.77
N GLU A 641 -17.45 21.46 39.97
CA GLU A 641 -17.25 22.85 40.42
C GLU A 641 -18.30 23.29 41.44
N ALA A 642 -19.56 22.89 41.29
CA ALA A 642 -20.64 23.23 42.22
C ALA A 642 -20.35 22.73 43.64
N LYS A 643 -19.73 21.55 43.78
CA LYS A 643 -19.32 21.01 45.08
C LYS A 643 -18.10 21.72 45.63
N ARG A 644 -17.11 21.95 44.77
CA ARG A 644 -15.77 22.40 45.18
C ARG A 644 -15.67 23.91 45.40
N SER A 645 -16.42 24.70 44.64
CA SER A 645 -16.39 26.18 44.68
C SER A 645 -16.72 26.77 46.05
N LEU A 646 -17.45 26.04 46.90
CA LEU A 646 -17.75 26.45 48.27
C LEU A 646 -16.50 26.54 49.17
N ASP A 647 -15.47 25.77 48.83
CA ASP A 647 -14.22 25.66 49.60
C ASP A 647 -13.04 26.35 48.90
N ILE A 648 -13.25 27.04 47.78
CA ILE A 648 -12.19 27.73 47.01
C ILE A 648 -12.23 29.23 47.32
N GLU A 649 -11.10 29.78 47.77
CA GLU A 649 -10.90 31.22 47.94
C GLU A 649 -10.44 31.88 46.63
N ASN A 650 -9.50 31.27 45.92
CA ASN A 650 -8.98 31.80 44.65
C ASN A 650 -8.54 30.68 43.69
N ARG A 651 -8.60 30.95 42.39
CA ARG A 651 -8.16 30.03 41.32
C ARG A 651 -7.04 30.64 40.49
N PHE A 652 -6.01 29.85 40.24
CA PHE A 652 -4.94 30.19 39.30
C PHE A 652 -5.00 29.21 38.13
N LEU A 653 -5.33 29.72 36.94
CA LEU A 653 -5.56 28.92 35.75
C LEU A 653 -4.41 29.07 34.76
N GLU A 654 -4.01 27.98 34.13
CA GLU A 654 -3.06 27.96 33.01
C GLU A 654 -1.74 28.70 33.30
N ILE A 655 -1.31 28.68 34.57
CA ILE A 655 -0.23 29.52 35.08
C ILE A 655 1.14 28.95 34.71
N GLY A 656 1.92 29.75 33.99
CA GLY A 656 3.30 29.43 33.60
C GLY A 656 4.32 29.82 34.66
N GLY A 657 5.33 28.98 34.87
CA GLY A 657 6.36 29.21 35.87
C GLY A 657 7.69 28.52 35.57
N GLY A 658 8.67 28.77 36.42
CA GLY A 658 9.94 28.07 36.36
C GLY A 658 10.85 28.36 37.55
N VAL A 659 11.68 27.37 37.88
CA VAL A 659 12.62 27.40 38.99
C VAL A 659 14.03 27.16 38.45
N GLU A 660 14.99 27.97 38.92
CA GLU A 660 16.40 27.79 38.63
C GLU A 660 17.02 26.80 39.62
N LEU A 661 17.68 25.77 39.10
CA LEU A 661 18.44 24.77 39.84
C LEU A 661 19.93 25.09 39.68
N LYS A 662 20.59 25.40 40.80
CA LYS A 662 22.04 25.61 40.84
C LYS A 662 22.72 24.32 41.26
N LEU A 663 23.16 23.53 40.27
CA LEU A 663 23.92 22.30 40.50
C LEU A 663 25.42 22.59 40.29
N PRO A 664 26.34 21.83 40.92
CA PRO A 664 27.77 22.00 40.69
C PRO A 664 28.15 21.90 39.21
N GLY A 665 28.54 23.02 38.62
CA GLY A 665 28.96 23.10 37.20
C GLY A 665 27.82 23.14 36.18
N LEU A 666 26.55 23.28 36.60
CA LEU A 666 25.40 23.37 35.69
C LEU A 666 24.30 24.27 36.27
N ASP A 667 23.99 25.35 35.56
CA ASP A 667 22.76 26.10 35.74
C ASP A 667 21.67 25.46 34.88
N PHE A 668 20.59 24.99 35.52
CA PHE A 668 19.49 24.31 34.86
C PHE A 668 18.15 24.94 35.25
N ARG A 669 17.25 25.16 34.29
CA ARG A 669 15.92 25.70 34.56
C ARG A 669 14.84 24.64 34.33
N LEU A 670 14.08 24.32 35.38
CA LEU A 670 12.82 23.59 35.22
C LEU A 670 11.72 24.60 34.88
N ARG A 671 10.97 24.34 33.81
CA ARG A 671 9.77 25.13 33.46
C ARG A 671 8.52 24.27 33.52
N GLY A 672 7.37 24.87 33.78
CA GLY A 672 6.11 24.16 33.85
C GLY A 672 4.95 25.12 33.61
N ARG A 673 3.82 24.56 33.20
CA ARG A 673 2.53 25.23 33.18
C ARG A 673 1.57 24.31 33.90
N ALA A 674 0.96 24.80 34.98
CA ALA A 674 -0.05 24.06 35.70
C ALA A 674 -1.41 24.42 35.10
N ASP A 675 -2.24 23.41 34.79
CA ASP A 675 -3.59 23.62 34.26
C ASP A 675 -4.42 24.42 35.28
N ARG A 676 -4.37 24.01 36.56
CA ARG A 676 -5.07 24.71 37.65
C ARG A 676 -4.45 24.52 39.03
N ILE A 677 -4.40 25.61 39.80
CA ILE A 677 -4.08 25.60 41.23
C ILE A 677 -5.20 26.32 41.98
N ASP A 678 -5.81 25.65 42.95
CA ASP A 678 -6.84 26.23 43.82
C ASP A 678 -6.25 26.60 45.18
N LEU A 679 -6.51 27.82 45.66
CA LEU A 679 -6.34 28.20 47.05
C LEU A 679 -7.63 27.86 47.81
N MET A 680 -7.54 26.94 48.75
CA MET A 680 -8.67 26.48 49.53
C MET A 680 -8.92 27.40 50.73
N SER A 681 -10.17 27.48 51.20
CA SER A 681 -10.58 28.24 52.39
C SER A 681 -9.90 27.79 53.69
N SER A 682 -9.34 26.58 53.70
CA SER A 682 -8.49 26.04 54.77
C SER A 682 -7.07 26.63 54.80
N GLY A 683 -6.67 27.38 53.78
CA GLY A 683 -5.32 27.92 53.60
C GLY A 683 -4.32 26.96 52.94
N SER A 684 -4.78 25.82 52.42
CA SER A 684 -3.95 24.90 51.62
C SER A 684 -4.14 25.09 50.11
N LEU A 685 -3.16 24.63 49.33
CA LEU A 685 -3.21 24.63 47.87
C LEU A 685 -3.58 23.24 47.33
N SER A 686 -4.39 23.19 46.28
CA SER A 686 -4.65 21.98 45.50
C SER A 686 -4.15 22.13 44.08
N VAL A 687 -3.35 21.17 43.60
CA VAL A 687 -2.80 21.16 42.24
C VAL A 687 -3.60 20.17 41.40
N ILE A 688 -4.23 20.68 40.35
CA ILE A 688 -5.16 19.92 39.50
C ILE A 688 -4.65 19.90 38.06
N ASP A 689 -4.54 18.71 37.49
CA ASP A 689 -4.19 18.49 36.08
C ASP A 689 -5.34 17.76 35.36
N TYR A 690 -5.69 18.26 34.18
CA TYR A 690 -6.78 17.73 33.37
C TYR A 690 -6.25 16.64 32.43
N LYS A 691 -6.92 15.48 32.41
CA LYS A 691 -6.53 14.35 31.54
C LYS A 691 -7.72 13.77 30.81
N THR A 692 -7.72 13.87 29.49
CA THR A 692 -8.71 13.21 28.62
C THR A 692 -8.44 11.71 28.40
N GLY A 693 -7.21 11.27 28.70
CA GLY A 693 -6.74 9.88 28.57
C GLY A 693 -6.68 9.11 29.88
N GLN A 694 -5.85 8.06 29.93
CA GLN A 694 -5.59 7.33 31.17
C GLN A 694 -4.71 8.14 32.12
N VAL A 695 -5.13 8.27 33.37
CA VAL A 695 -4.35 8.91 34.43
C VAL A 695 -3.29 7.95 34.97
N PRO A 696 -2.10 8.44 35.37
CA PRO A 696 -1.09 7.62 36.01
C PRO A 696 -1.63 6.90 37.25
N SER A 697 -1.20 5.66 37.50
CA SER A 697 -1.52 4.93 38.73
C SER A 697 -0.76 5.50 39.92
N GLN A 698 -1.28 5.30 41.14
CA GLN A 698 -0.60 5.73 42.38
C GLN A 698 0.86 5.24 42.42
N LYS A 699 1.10 3.96 42.08
CA LYS A 699 2.44 3.38 42.03
C LYS A 699 3.39 4.11 41.08
N GLN A 700 2.90 4.62 39.95
CA GLN A 700 3.74 5.39 39.00
C GLN A 700 4.09 6.77 39.55
N VAL A 701 3.16 7.41 40.26
CA VAL A 701 3.38 8.71 40.91
C VAL A 701 4.35 8.55 42.08
N ASP A 702 4.13 7.58 42.97
CA ASP A 702 5.01 7.27 44.11
C ASP A 702 6.43 6.90 43.65
N ALA A 703 6.54 6.15 42.55
CA ALA A 703 7.84 5.79 41.96
C ALA A 703 8.47 6.92 41.11
N LEU A 704 7.79 8.07 40.99
CA LEU A 704 8.19 9.23 40.19
C LEU A 704 8.48 8.89 38.72
N LEU A 705 7.73 7.91 38.18
CA LEU A 705 7.68 7.57 36.75
C LEU A 705 6.73 8.48 35.96
N SER A 706 5.85 9.20 36.67
CA SER A 706 5.00 10.28 36.17
C SER A 706 5.06 11.45 37.14
N PRO A 707 6.20 12.16 37.22
CA PRO A 707 6.46 13.13 38.28
C PRO A 707 5.76 14.49 38.06
N GLN A 708 4.77 14.60 37.16
CA GLN A 708 4.19 15.88 36.76
C GLN A 708 3.62 16.69 37.94
N LEU A 709 2.54 16.21 38.56
CA LEU A 709 1.92 16.87 39.72
C LEU A 709 2.88 17.06 40.91
N PRO A 710 3.70 16.06 41.32
CA PRO A 710 4.69 16.26 42.39
C PRO A 710 5.71 17.36 42.09
N LEU A 711 6.18 17.48 40.83
CA LEU A 711 7.13 18.53 40.44
C LEU A 711 6.48 19.91 40.35
N GLU A 712 5.24 20.01 39.89
CA GLU A 712 4.48 21.27 39.91
C GLU A 712 4.28 21.75 41.36
N ALA A 713 3.92 20.86 42.28
CA ALA A 713 3.84 21.16 43.70
C ALA A 713 5.20 21.57 44.30
N ALA A 714 6.29 20.90 43.90
CA ALA A 714 7.64 21.28 44.33
C ALA A 714 8.06 22.66 43.80
N MET A 715 7.62 23.01 42.59
CA MET A 715 7.82 24.34 42.00
C MET A 715 7.06 25.42 42.78
N ILE A 716 5.83 25.16 43.22
CA ILE A 716 5.04 26.09 44.05
C ILE A 716 5.81 26.43 45.33
N GLN A 717 6.26 25.43 46.09
CA GLN A 717 6.99 25.63 47.36
C GLN A 717 8.29 26.42 47.19
N ARG A 718 8.85 26.46 45.98
CA ARG A 718 10.08 27.17 45.62
C ARG A 718 9.83 28.51 44.91
N GLY A 719 8.59 28.99 44.88
CA GLY A 719 8.24 30.27 44.25
C GLY A 719 8.35 30.26 42.73
N GLY A 720 8.19 29.09 42.10
CA GLY A 720 8.28 28.91 40.64
C GLY A 720 7.14 29.57 39.86
N PHE A 721 5.98 29.75 40.49
CA PHE A 721 4.82 30.44 39.94
C PHE A 721 4.65 31.77 40.70
N LYS A 722 4.79 32.90 40.01
CA LYS A 722 4.90 34.23 40.65
C LYS A 722 3.65 34.64 41.44
N ASP A 723 2.48 34.29 40.90
CA ASP A 723 1.19 34.74 41.45
C ASP A 723 0.61 33.76 42.49
N VAL A 724 1.24 32.59 42.68
CA VAL A 724 0.80 31.57 43.64
C VAL A 724 1.62 31.72 44.95
N PRO A 725 0.96 31.81 46.12
CA PRO A 725 1.68 31.95 47.40
C PRO A 725 2.53 30.71 47.73
N SER A 726 3.86 30.85 47.68
CA SER A 726 4.80 29.74 47.90
C SER A 726 4.93 29.27 49.36
N GLY A 727 4.44 30.07 50.31
CA GLY A 727 4.52 29.78 51.75
C GLY A 727 3.37 28.93 52.31
N LEU A 728 2.39 28.56 51.48
CA LEU A 728 1.23 27.77 51.88
C LEU A 728 1.46 26.27 51.63
N PRO A 729 0.92 25.37 52.47
CA PRO A 729 1.06 23.94 52.27
C PRO A 729 0.25 23.46 51.06
N VAL A 730 0.81 22.54 50.29
CA VAL A 730 0.06 21.81 49.24
C VAL A 730 -0.67 20.66 49.92
N GLY A 731 -2.00 20.68 49.91
CA GLY A 731 -2.83 19.68 50.59
C GLY A 731 -3.34 18.57 49.67
N GLU A 732 -3.32 18.78 48.35
CA GLU A 732 -3.92 17.85 47.40
C GLU A 732 -3.22 17.86 46.04
N LEU A 733 -2.98 16.65 45.50
CA LEU A 733 -2.64 16.40 44.11
C LEU A 733 -3.80 15.64 43.45
N LEU A 734 -4.42 16.24 42.43
CA LEU A 734 -5.63 15.71 41.81
C LEU A 734 -5.46 15.63 40.29
N TYR A 735 -5.71 14.45 39.72
CA TYR A 735 -6.02 14.35 38.30
C TYR A 735 -7.53 14.38 38.10
N LEU A 736 -8.01 15.29 37.26
CA LEU A 736 -9.40 15.30 36.82
C LEU A 736 -9.50 14.61 35.46
N GLN A 737 -10.04 13.39 35.47
CA GLN A 737 -10.10 12.56 34.27
C GLN A 737 -11.37 12.86 33.46
N LEU A 738 -11.22 13.43 32.26
CA LEU A 738 -12.28 13.93 31.39
C LEU A 738 -12.59 12.94 30.25
N LYS A 739 -13.24 11.82 30.57
CA LYS A 739 -13.52 10.75 29.58
C LYS A 739 -14.69 11.09 28.65
N GLY A 740 -15.71 11.75 29.19
CA GLY A 740 -17.01 11.88 28.53
C GLY A 740 -17.66 10.52 28.26
N GLY A 741 -17.51 9.57 29.20
CA GLY A 741 -18.11 8.23 29.15
C GLY A 741 -19.40 8.13 29.99
N THR A 742 -19.68 6.95 30.55
CA THR A 742 -20.76 6.78 31.55
C THR A 742 -20.47 7.58 32.82
N GLU A 743 -19.21 7.54 33.26
CA GLU A 743 -18.65 8.50 34.22
C GLU A 743 -17.86 9.53 33.41
N ALA A 744 -18.44 10.71 33.23
CA ALA A 744 -17.92 11.73 32.33
C ALA A 744 -16.65 12.41 32.88
N VAL A 745 -16.67 12.72 34.18
CA VAL A 745 -15.60 13.35 34.95
C VAL A 745 -15.32 12.50 36.18
N LEU A 746 -14.05 12.18 36.42
CA LEU A 746 -13.61 11.40 37.57
C LEU A 746 -12.51 12.12 38.33
N GLU A 747 -12.72 12.25 39.64
CA GLU A 747 -11.75 12.79 40.58
C GLU A 747 -10.78 11.68 41.00
N VAL A 748 -9.50 11.86 40.70
CA VAL A 748 -8.49 10.83 40.94
C VAL A 748 -7.34 11.41 41.75
N GLY A 749 -7.52 11.40 43.08
CA GLY A 749 -6.50 11.85 44.03
C GLY A 749 -5.23 11.02 43.97
N ARG A 750 -4.09 11.69 44.15
CA ARG A 750 -2.74 11.08 44.08
C ARG A 750 -1.84 11.39 45.27
N ASN A 751 -2.43 11.88 46.36
CA ASN A 751 -1.72 11.96 47.63
C ASN A 751 -1.17 10.57 48.03
N PRO A 752 0.07 10.51 48.57
CA PRO A 752 0.63 9.26 49.05
C PRO A 752 -0.24 8.67 50.18
N LYS A 753 -0.39 7.35 50.19
CA LYS A 753 -1.20 6.65 51.21
C LYS A 753 -0.41 6.36 52.48
N ASP A 754 0.89 6.10 52.33
CA ASP A 754 1.77 5.57 53.37
C ASP A 754 2.86 6.58 53.81
N ALA A 755 2.80 7.83 53.33
CA ALA A 755 3.77 8.88 53.61
C ALA A 755 3.10 10.26 53.62
N ALA A 756 3.80 11.28 54.14
CA ALA A 756 3.32 12.66 54.05
C ALA A 756 3.43 13.19 52.61
N LEU A 757 2.52 14.06 52.19
CA LEU A 757 2.55 14.62 50.84
C LEU A 757 3.80 15.49 50.62
N GLU A 758 4.22 16.21 51.65
CA GLU A 758 5.44 17.01 51.66
C GLU A 758 6.70 16.17 51.40
N GLU A 759 6.74 14.93 51.90
CA GLU A 759 7.85 14.00 51.65
C GLU A 759 7.92 13.58 50.18
N LEU A 760 6.77 13.32 49.55
CA LEU A 760 6.70 12.99 48.11
C LEU A 760 7.14 14.17 47.24
N ILE A 761 6.70 15.39 47.59
CA ILE A 761 7.07 16.62 46.88
C ILE A 761 8.59 16.86 46.97
N GLU A 762 9.17 16.67 48.14
CA GLU A 762 10.61 16.84 48.35
C GLU A 762 11.43 15.72 47.69
N ASP A 763 10.99 14.45 47.74
CA ASP A 763 11.63 13.34 47.01
C ASP A 763 11.60 13.60 45.48
N ALA A 764 10.48 14.13 44.95
CA ALA A 764 10.38 14.49 43.54
C ALA A 764 11.46 15.51 43.13
N TRP A 765 11.67 16.53 43.96
CA TRP A 765 12.70 17.55 43.71
C TRP A 765 14.12 17.00 43.82
N GLN A 766 14.42 16.24 44.87
CA GLN A 766 15.74 15.64 45.07
C GLN A 766 16.10 14.67 43.94
N ARG A 767 15.15 13.88 43.46
CA ARG A 767 15.38 12.99 42.31
C ARG A 767 15.56 13.75 41.01
N LEU A 768 14.88 14.88 40.83
CA LEU A 768 15.16 15.76 39.70
C LEU A 768 16.60 16.28 39.74
N GLU A 769 17.06 16.78 40.88
CA GLU A 769 18.46 17.25 41.04
C GLU A 769 19.47 16.14 40.73
N GLN A 770 19.24 14.93 41.25
CA GLN A 770 20.06 13.76 40.97
C GLN A 770 20.04 13.36 39.48
N LEU A 771 18.85 13.41 38.84
CA LEU A 771 18.69 13.08 37.44
C LEU A 771 19.45 14.07 36.54
N ILE A 772 19.31 15.37 36.80
CA ILE A 772 20.02 16.41 36.04
C ILE A 772 21.53 16.33 36.30
N ALA A 773 21.96 16.11 37.55
CA ALA A 773 23.37 15.89 37.88
C ALA A 773 23.94 14.60 37.25
N HIS A 774 23.11 13.58 37.01
CA HIS A 774 23.54 12.39 36.28
C HIS A 774 23.80 12.72 34.80
N TYR A 775 22.96 13.53 34.18
CA TYR A 775 23.12 13.99 32.79
C TYR A 775 24.04 15.22 32.63
N SER A 776 24.64 15.74 33.70
CA SER A 776 25.73 16.73 33.59
C SER A 776 27.11 16.08 33.41
N LYS A 777 27.20 14.75 33.49
CA LYS A 777 28.43 13.98 33.30
C LYS A 777 28.63 13.59 31.84
N GLU A 778 29.79 13.87 31.27
CA GLU A 778 30.03 13.67 29.83
C GLU A 778 29.90 12.20 29.39
N GLU A 779 30.24 11.26 30.28
CA GLU A 779 30.15 9.82 30.03
C GLU A 779 28.73 9.25 30.03
N THR A 780 27.75 10.00 30.55
CA THR A 780 26.34 9.58 30.59
C THR A 780 25.73 9.66 29.20
N GLY A 781 25.22 8.53 28.72
CA GLY A 781 24.52 8.43 27.44
C GLY A 781 23.00 8.54 27.60
N TYR A 782 22.34 9.10 26.59
CA TYR A 782 20.89 9.16 26.50
C TYR A 782 20.34 7.85 25.94
N LEU A 783 20.16 6.87 26.82
CA LEU A 783 19.69 5.53 26.46
C LEU A 783 18.27 5.56 25.89
N SER A 784 18.04 4.92 24.73
CA SER A 784 16.69 4.77 24.17
C SER A 784 15.84 3.85 25.01
N ARG A 785 14.58 4.22 25.30
CA ARG A 785 13.58 3.43 26.07
C ARG A 785 14.06 2.96 27.45
N ALA A 786 14.79 3.80 28.18
CA ALA A 786 15.41 3.46 29.47
C ALA A 786 14.47 2.72 30.44
N ARG A 787 13.17 3.08 30.48
CA ARG A 787 12.14 2.39 31.26
C ARG A 787 10.91 2.12 30.39
N VAL A 788 10.71 0.85 30.01
CA VAL A 788 9.56 0.42 29.16
C VAL A 788 8.35 0.14 30.05
N MET A 789 7.19 0.76 29.76
CA MET A 789 5.94 0.51 30.50
C MET A 789 5.29 -0.81 30.10
N GLN A 790 5.34 -1.18 28.82
CA GLN A 790 4.83 -2.44 28.26
C GLN A 790 5.60 -2.79 26.98
N GLY A 791 6.09 -4.03 26.86
CA GLY A 791 6.97 -4.50 25.77
C GLY A 791 6.39 -4.52 24.35
N ARG A 792 5.19 -3.96 24.13
CA ARG A 792 4.49 -3.99 22.82
C ARG A 792 4.17 -2.61 22.22
N GLN A 793 4.33 -1.51 22.94
CA GLN A 793 4.18 -0.18 22.33
C GLN A 793 5.46 0.17 21.56
N ILE A 794 5.40 0.17 20.23
CA ILE A 794 6.51 0.53 19.31
C ILE A 794 6.10 1.78 18.50
N ASP A 795 5.63 2.84 19.18
CA ASP A 795 5.09 4.05 18.53
C ASP A 795 5.70 5.36 19.07
N GLY A 796 6.91 5.34 19.60
CA GLY A 796 7.64 6.55 19.98
C GLY A 796 8.08 7.33 18.74
N PRO A 797 8.04 8.68 18.75
CA PRO A 797 8.32 9.52 17.57
C PRO A 797 9.74 9.33 17.01
N TYR A 798 10.68 8.85 17.82
CA TYR A 798 12.09 8.63 17.43
C TYR A 798 12.50 7.16 17.41
N ASP A 799 11.57 6.20 17.55
CA ASP A 799 11.89 4.77 17.58
C ASP A 799 12.52 4.27 16.27
N HIS A 800 12.11 4.87 15.14
CA HIS A 800 12.70 4.58 13.83
C HIS A 800 14.17 5.02 13.78
N LEU A 801 14.52 6.20 14.31
CA LEU A 801 15.91 6.67 14.43
C LEU A 801 16.71 5.79 15.39
N ALA A 802 16.08 5.35 16.48
CA ALA A 802 16.71 4.44 17.43
C ALA A 802 16.84 3.01 16.91
N ARG A 803 16.28 2.68 15.73
CA ARG A 803 16.17 1.33 15.17
C ARG A 803 15.60 0.33 16.19
N ALA A 804 14.59 0.77 16.96
CA ALA A 804 14.07 0.04 18.11
C ALA A 804 13.66 -1.40 17.76
N GLN A 805 13.07 -1.61 16.58
CA GLN A 805 12.66 -2.93 16.10
C GLN A 805 13.82 -3.94 15.97
N GLU A 806 15.05 -3.48 15.71
CA GLU A 806 16.19 -4.38 15.50
C GLU A 806 16.76 -4.96 16.79
N TRP A 807 16.71 -4.20 17.89
CA TRP A 807 17.29 -4.63 19.19
C TRP A 807 16.24 -4.94 20.25
N ALA A 808 14.98 -4.50 20.09
CA ALA A 808 13.91 -4.82 21.04
C ALA A 808 13.42 -6.28 20.91
N LEU A 809 13.40 -6.82 19.69
CA LEU A 809 13.02 -8.21 19.41
C LEU A 809 14.15 -9.21 19.76
N GLY A 810 15.38 -8.74 19.95
CA GLY A 810 16.54 -9.55 20.29
C GLY A 810 16.75 -9.81 21.79
N ARG A 811 15.87 -9.32 22.66
CA ARG A 811 15.95 -9.51 24.12
C ARG A 811 14.90 -10.50 24.62
N GLU A 812 15.21 -11.79 24.52
CA GLU A 812 14.98 -12.66 25.67
C GLU A 812 16.12 -12.36 26.65
N ASP A 813 15.98 -11.32 27.48
CA ASP A 813 16.92 -11.11 28.59
C ASP A 813 16.72 -12.26 29.60
N PRO A 814 17.77 -12.98 30.03
CA PRO A 814 17.67 -13.94 31.12
C PRO A 814 17.34 -13.21 32.42
N ALA A 815 16.48 -13.87 33.21
CA ALA A 815 15.77 -13.40 34.40
C ALA A 815 16.60 -12.61 35.43
#